data_AF-A0AAE1Q774-F1
#
_entry.id   AF-A0AAE1Q774-F1
#
_cell.length_a   1.000
_cell.length_b   1.000
_cell.length_c   1.000
_cell.angle_alpha   90.00
_cell.angle_beta   90.00
_cell.angle_gamma   90.00
#
_symmetry.space_group_name_H-M   'P 1'
#
loop_
_entity.id
_entity.type
_entity.pdbx_description
1 polymer ?
#
loop_
_entity_poly.entity_id
_entity_poly.type
_entity_poly.pdbx_seq_one_letter_code
_entity_poly.pdbx_strand_id
1 'polypeptide(L)'
;MMGARIGGSGSGSSPKKKAGTTDKEDTLVMDTKLNIIEILEFILNVRLDYRISCLLSIFKRESDENPSVITSDGISQGLKNKNLENIWSQAQSIFDETTQTRYIRMGLPAANHHNEGNYSTSEENTNLDLDGEGGKKFLRVLLHLTMHEYPPLVSRSLQLLFRHFSQRQEVLQNFKQVQLLVQDGDVESYKQIKEDQDDLRNLVEKSELWVYKSHSTDDDAPGGKKKKKKKDDDDDDGDSKPKKHPAPRLSAQDKQESAIDLGLGPPLEPEQADNYKRIQQILVRMNKLCVMQTSSGNLAPRRNEQRLLRNMGVHSVVLELLQIPYDKKEDKRMNELIELAHQFLQNFCLGDRANQALLHKSIDLFLNPGLLEAKTICAVFKDNSHLCGEVSERVIQHFIHCIETHGRHVQYLKFLQTIVKAEGTFLRRSQDMVMQEVSAAEDVLVFYNERASFNTFVNMMKEDRNRMDYDDSSPLRYHIELVKLLACCTEGKNASTEIKCHSLLPLDDIVAMVEHKDCIPEVKEAYINFLNHCYIDTEVEMKEIYNSHHIWSLFEKSFLVDMARVATAPPDRRHADKALESYVINSLMTIITTFFNSPFSDQSQTIQKYLDEARDFWGQPYVQQYNSEVCMTFGTASIA
;
A
#
# COMPACT_ATOMS: atom_id res chain seq x y z
N MET A 1 -69.15 -27.56 10.99
CA MET A 1 -70.33 -27.24 10.16
C MET A 1 -69.81 -26.86 8.78
N MET A 2 -70.08 -27.49 7.64
CA MET A 2 -70.86 -28.64 7.15
C MET A 2 -70.05 -29.09 5.90
N GLY A 3 -69.59 -30.34 5.77
CA GLY A 3 -70.25 -31.43 5.02
C GLY A 3 -70.21 -31.16 3.50
N ALA A 4 -69.70 -32.02 2.60
CA ALA A 4 -69.75 -33.47 2.59
C ALA A 4 -68.75 -34.10 1.57
N ARG A 5 -68.37 -35.35 1.86
CA ARG A 5 -67.64 -36.31 1.01
C ARG A 5 -68.56 -36.89 -0.08
N ILE A 6 -68.02 -37.09 -1.29
CA ILE A 6 -68.33 -38.17 -2.26
C ILE A 6 -67.04 -38.31 -3.08
N GLY A 7 -66.37 -39.44 -3.32
CA GLY A 7 -66.78 -40.84 -3.44
C GLY A 7 -66.16 -41.35 -4.74
N GLY A 8 -65.18 -42.24 -4.67
CA GLY A 8 -64.56 -42.88 -5.84
C GLY A 8 -65.07 -44.31 -6.01
N SER A 9 -65.22 -44.77 -7.27
CA SER A 9 -65.13 -46.19 -7.66
C SER A 9 -65.28 -46.39 -9.18
N GLY A 10 -64.44 -47.26 -9.75
CA GLY A 10 -64.68 -48.02 -10.99
C GLY A 10 -64.08 -47.41 -12.27
N SER A 11 -62.89 -47.80 -12.74
CA SER A 11 -62.51 -49.04 -13.44
C SER A 11 -62.54 -48.92 -14.97
N GLY A 12 -61.35 -49.07 -15.58
CA GLY A 12 -61.19 -49.74 -16.88
C GLY A 12 -61.10 -48.87 -18.13
N SER A 13 -59.88 -48.47 -18.51
CA SER A 13 -59.21 -48.93 -19.75
C SER A 13 -58.03 -48.03 -20.06
N SER A 14 -56.84 -48.63 -20.16
CA SER A 14 -55.67 -47.96 -20.70
C SER A 14 -55.87 -47.68 -22.20
N PRO A 15 -55.15 -46.69 -22.74
CA PRO A 15 -54.02 -47.08 -23.58
C PRO A 15 -52.72 -46.46 -23.08
N LYS A 16 -51.82 -47.31 -22.55
CA LYS A 16 -50.39 -47.01 -22.52
C LYS A 16 -49.87 -47.13 -23.95
N LYS A 17 -49.23 -46.06 -24.46
CA LYS A 17 -47.83 -46.04 -24.96
C LYS A 17 -47.62 -44.88 -25.95
N LYS A 18 -47.07 -43.78 -25.45
CA LYS A 18 -46.11 -42.89 -26.15
C LYS A 18 -45.25 -42.00 -25.23
N ALA A 19 -45.19 -42.29 -23.92
CA ALA A 19 -44.54 -41.38 -22.95
C ALA A 19 -43.00 -41.50 -22.84
N GLY A 20 -42.38 -42.59 -23.32
CA GLY A 20 -40.93 -42.81 -23.14
C GLY A 20 -40.03 -42.16 -24.19
N THR A 21 -40.57 -41.78 -25.34
CA THR A 21 -39.85 -41.07 -26.41
C THR A 21 -40.01 -39.56 -26.29
N THR A 22 -41.19 -39.10 -25.87
CA THR A 22 -41.49 -37.67 -25.67
C THR A 22 -40.70 -37.07 -24.52
N ASP A 23 -40.53 -37.75 -23.38
CA ASP A 23 -39.73 -37.18 -22.27
C ASP A 23 -38.25 -37.01 -22.62
N LYS A 24 -37.69 -37.93 -23.44
CA LYS A 24 -36.31 -37.82 -23.93
C LYS A 24 -36.17 -36.77 -25.01
N GLU A 25 -37.13 -36.68 -25.93
CA GLU A 25 -37.19 -35.60 -26.92
C GLU A 25 -37.37 -34.24 -26.25
N ASP A 26 -38.21 -34.13 -25.22
CA ASP A 26 -38.45 -32.91 -24.45
C ASP A 26 -37.19 -32.51 -23.66
N THR A 27 -36.47 -33.47 -23.07
CA THR A 27 -35.17 -33.20 -22.42
C THR A 27 -34.13 -32.71 -23.43
N LEU A 28 -34.01 -33.38 -24.59
CA LEU A 28 -33.10 -32.97 -25.67
C LEU A 28 -33.47 -31.59 -26.23
N VAL A 29 -34.76 -31.26 -26.31
CA VAL A 29 -35.24 -29.94 -26.73
C VAL A 29 -34.90 -28.88 -25.68
N MET A 30 -35.02 -29.18 -24.38
CA MET A 30 -34.58 -28.23 -23.33
C MET A 30 -33.07 -28.02 -23.35
N ASP A 31 -32.28 -29.08 -23.51
CA ASP A 31 -30.81 -28.99 -23.66
C ASP A 31 -30.43 -28.19 -24.89
N THR A 32 -31.12 -28.39 -26.02
CA THR A 32 -30.91 -27.61 -27.23
C THR A 32 -31.25 -26.13 -27.02
N LYS A 33 -32.34 -25.82 -26.31
CA LYS A 33 -32.70 -24.44 -25.96
C LYS A 33 -31.67 -23.79 -25.02
N LEU A 34 -31.10 -24.54 -24.08
CA LEU A 34 -30.01 -24.07 -23.21
C LEU A 34 -28.73 -23.79 -24.01
N ASN A 35 -28.33 -24.69 -24.91
CA ASN A 35 -27.19 -24.48 -25.81
C ASN A 35 -27.39 -23.25 -26.69
N ILE A 36 -28.61 -23.00 -27.18
CA ILE A 36 -28.93 -21.78 -27.93
C ILE A 36 -28.77 -20.54 -27.05
N ILE A 37 -29.18 -20.57 -25.78
CA ILE A 37 -28.98 -19.45 -24.85
C ILE A 37 -27.48 -19.19 -24.61
N GLU A 38 -26.66 -20.23 -24.49
CA GLU A 38 -25.20 -20.09 -24.35
C GLU A 38 -24.56 -19.46 -25.60
N ILE A 39 -25.00 -19.85 -26.80
CA ILE A 39 -24.56 -19.23 -28.04
C ILE A 39 -24.97 -17.75 -28.08
N LEU A 40 -26.20 -17.43 -27.66
CA LEU A 40 -26.68 -16.04 -27.60
C LEU A 40 -25.91 -15.21 -26.57
N GLU A 41 -25.53 -15.80 -25.44
CA GLU A 41 -24.65 -15.19 -24.44
C GLU A 41 -23.27 -14.89 -25.03
N PHE A 42 -22.66 -15.86 -25.73
CA PHE A 42 -21.39 -15.67 -26.44
C PHE A 42 -21.46 -14.54 -27.46
N ILE A 43 -22.54 -14.50 -28.25
CA ILE A 43 -22.77 -13.43 -29.23
C ILE A 43 -22.83 -12.06 -28.53
N LEU A 44 -23.54 -11.93 -27.41
CA LEU A 44 -23.59 -10.66 -26.67
C LEU A 44 -22.20 -10.24 -26.17
N ASN A 45 -21.34 -11.18 -25.78
CA ASN A 45 -19.94 -10.89 -25.43
C ASN A 45 -19.15 -10.35 -26.62
N VAL A 46 -19.23 -11.02 -27.79
CA VAL A 46 -18.57 -10.57 -29.02
C VAL A 46 -19.05 -9.18 -29.44
N ARG A 47 -20.36 -8.89 -29.32
CA ARG A 47 -20.90 -7.56 -29.59
C ARG A 47 -20.35 -6.51 -28.63
N LEU A 48 -20.21 -6.85 -27.35
CA LEU A 48 -19.61 -5.96 -26.36
C LEU A 48 -18.14 -5.67 -26.69
N ASP A 49 -17.35 -6.69 -27.03
CA ASP A 49 -15.93 -6.53 -27.41
C ASP A 49 -15.78 -5.69 -28.67
N TYR A 50 -16.67 -5.89 -29.66
CA TYR A 50 -16.74 -5.07 -30.86
C TYR A 50 -17.02 -3.61 -30.53
N ARG A 51 -18.04 -3.34 -29.69
CA ARG A 51 -18.38 -1.96 -29.28
C ARG A 51 -17.22 -1.27 -28.55
N ILE A 52 -16.51 -1.99 -27.68
CA ILE A 52 -15.30 -1.47 -27.01
C ILE A 52 -14.21 -1.19 -28.04
N SER A 53 -13.96 -2.12 -28.98
CA SER A 53 -12.95 -1.96 -30.02
C SER A 53 -13.22 -0.75 -30.93
N CYS A 54 -14.48 -0.53 -31.32
CA CYS A 54 -14.88 0.66 -32.08
C CYS A 54 -14.66 1.95 -31.28
N LEU A 55 -15.05 1.97 -30.00
CA LEU A 55 -14.79 3.13 -29.13
C LEU A 55 -13.29 3.44 -29.04
N LEU A 56 -12.46 2.41 -28.84
CA LEU A 56 -11.00 2.57 -28.79
C LEU A 56 -10.43 3.04 -30.14
N SER A 57 -10.97 2.57 -31.27
CA SER A 57 -10.56 3.03 -32.59
C SER A 57 -10.92 4.50 -32.83
N ILE A 58 -12.08 4.95 -32.35
CA ILE A 58 -12.48 6.37 -32.40
C ILE A 58 -11.50 7.21 -31.57
N PHE A 59 -11.21 6.77 -30.34
CA PHE A 59 -10.25 7.45 -29.47
C PHE A 59 -8.84 7.51 -30.07
N LYS A 60 -8.37 6.42 -30.69
CA LYS A 60 -7.06 6.37 -31.35
C LYS A 60 -6.99 7.35 -32.52
N ARG A 61 -7.98 7.34 -33.42
CA ARG A 61 -8.02 8.23 -34.58
C ARG A 61 -7.99 9.70 -34.15
N GLU A 62 -8.81 10.08 -33.18
CA GLU A 62 -8.86 11.47 -32.70
C GLU A 62 -7.54 11.90 -31.99
N SER A 63 -6.81 10.95 -31.41
CA SER A 63 -5.51 11.17 -30.76
C SER A 63 -4.38 11.31 -31.80
N ASP A 64 -4.37 10.47 -32.83
CA ASP A 64 -3.37 10.48 -33.91
C ASP A 64 -3.50 11.74 -34.79
N GLU A 65 -4.72 12.26 -34.97
CA GLU A 65 -4.98 13.48 -35.75
C GLU A 65 -4.56 14.79 -35.04
N ASN A 66 -4.32 14.79 -33.72
CA ASN A 66 -3.92 15.97 -32.94
C ASN A 66 -2.81 15.67 -31.89
N PRO A 67 -1.54 15.50 -32.29
CA PRO A 67 -0.46 15.07 -31.40
C PRO A 67 0.06 16.12 -30.39
N SER A 68 -0.48 17.35 -30.36
CA SER A 68 0.13 18.47 -29.61
C SER A 68 -0.25 18.59 -28.12
N VAL A 69 -0.80 17.55 -27.48
CA VAL A 69 -1.31 17.63 -26.09
C VAL A 69 -0.86 16.49 -25.17
N ILE A 70 0.37 15.99 -25.31
CA ILE A 70 0.87 14.98 -24.36
C ILE A 70 2.20 15.46 -23.78
N THR A 71 2.12 16.13 -22.63
CA THR A 71 3.27 16.39 -21.75
C THR A 71 3.06 15.67 -20.42
N SER A 72 4.15 15.50 -19.67
CA SER A 72 4.44 14.49 -18.65
C SER A 72 3.61 14.48 -17.36
N ASP A 73 2.57 15.31 -17.24
CA ASP A 73 1.65 15.26 -16.10
C ASP A 73 0.29 14.75 -16.55
N GLY A 74 -0.22 13.76 -15.83
CA GLY A 74 -1.42 13.00 -16.19
C GLY A 74 -2.57 13.86 -16.72
N ILE A 75 -3.16 13.37 -17.82
CA ILE A 75 -4.39 13.83 -18.51
C ILE A 75 -5.05 15.04 -17.83
N SER A 76 -4.57 16.24 -18.13
CA SER A 76 -5.38 17.43 -18.00
C SER A 76 -4.98 18.50 -19.00
N GLN A 77 -6.02 19.03 -19.67
CA GLN A 77 -6.05 20.24 -20.49
C GLN A 77 -5.58 20.19 -21.95
N GLY A 78 -6.10 19.24 -22.74
CA GLY A 78 -6.29 19.56 -24.17
C GLY A 78 -7.23 18.68 -24.98
N LEU A 79 -8.09 17.90 -24.34
CA LEU A 79 -9.38 17.59 -24.96
C LEU A 79 -10.27 18.84 -24.87
N LYS A 80 -10.10 19.78 -25.80
CA LYS A 80 -11.05 20.91 -25.96
C LYS A 80 -12.46 20.33 -26.13
N ASN A 81 -13.49 21.00 -25.60
CA ASN A 81 -14.90 20.57 -25.63
C ASN A 81 -15.38 20.03 -27.00
N LYS A 82 -14.84 20.52 -28.12
CA LYS A 82 -15.16 20.03 -29.47
C LYS A 82 -14.72 18.58 -29.76
N ASN A 83 -13.58 18.14 -29.24
CA ASN A 83 -13.11 16.75 -29.45
C ASN A 83 -13.93 15.77 -28.60
N LEU A 84 -14.30 16.16 -27.37
CA LEU A 84 -15.21 15.35 -26.54
C LEU A 84 -16.60 15.21 -27.18
N GLU A 85 -17.11 16.27 -27.80
CA GLU A 85 -18.43 16.30 -28.43
C GLU A 85 -18.47 15.45 -29.72
N ASN A 86 -17.36 15.44 -30.49
CA ASN A 86 -17.17 14.55 -31.64
C ASN A 86 -17.04 13.08 -31.21
N ILE A 87 -16.20 12.79 -30.21
CA ILE A 87 -16.05 11.44 -29.64
C ILE A 87 -17.40 10.97 -29.07
N TRP A 88 -18.13 11.83 -28.37
CA TRP A 88 -19.44 11.52 -27.80
C TRP A 88 -20.47 11.20 -28.89
N SER A 89 -20.52 12.00 -29.96
CA SER A 89 -21.45 11.81 -31.07
C SER A 89 -21.15 10.53 -31.86
N GLN A 90 -19.86 10.22 -32.12
CA GLN A 90 -19.44 8.95 -32.74
C GLN A 90 -19.64 7.74 -31.80
N ALA A 91 -19.47 7.92 -30.49
CA ALA A 91 -19.75 6.88 -29.50
C ALA A 91 -21.25 6.59 -29.38
N GLN A 92 -22.10 7.62 -29.52
CA GLN A 92 -23.55 7.47 -29.41
C GLN A 92 -24.13 6.63 -30.56
N SER A 93 -23.58 6.74 -31.77
CA SER A 93 -24.00 5.91 -32.91
C SER A 93 -23.65 4.42 -32.77
N ILE A 94 -22.75 4.05 -31.85
CA ILE A 94 -22.42 2.64 -31.52
C ILE A 94 -23.55 1.98 -30.70
N PHE A 95 -24.32 2.77 -29.94
CA PHE A 95 -25.41 2.27 -29.09
C PHE A 95 -26.80 2.52 -29.68
N ASP A 96 -26.94 3.49 -30.59
CA ASP A 96 -28.21 3.79 -31.24
C ASP A 96 -28.50 2.77 -32.37
N GLU A 97 -29.03 1.60 -32.00
CA GLU A 97 -29.64 0.63 -32.95
C GLU A 97 -30.91 1.19 -33.62
N THR A 98 -31.40 2.37 -33.20
CA THR A 98 -32.76 2.85 -33.53
C THR A 98 -32.80 4.06 -34.47
N THR A 99 -31.68 4.73 -34.76
CA THR A 99 -31.69 5.93 -35.61
C THR A 99 -31.99 5.63 -37.08
N GLN A 100 -31.79 4.40 -37.55
CA GLN A 100 -32.17 4.02 -38.90
C GLN A 100 -33.69 3.91 -39.08
N THR A 101 -34.47 3.70 -38.01
CA THR A 101 -35.93 3.66 -38.08
C THR A 101 -36.57 5.06 -38.03
N ARG A 102 -35.86 6.11 -37.58
CA ARG A 102 -36.45 7.46 -37.47
C ARG A 102 -36.48 8.20 -38.81
N TYR A 103 -35.48 7.99 -39.67
CA TYR A 103 -35.46 8.58 -41.01
C TYR A 103 -36.47 7.94 -41.97
N ILE A 104 -36.79 6.66 -41.80
CA ILE A 104 -37.79 5.97 -42.63
C ILE A 104 -39.23 6.30 -42.18
N ARG A 105 -39.46 6.65 -40.90
CA ARG A 105 -40.82 6.86 -40.35
C ARG A 105 -41.37 8.28 -40.47
N MET A 106 -40.55 9.28 -40.81
CA MET A 106 -40.95 10.69 -40.85
C MET A 106 -40.94 11.35 -42.25
N GLY A 107 -40.88 10.58 -43.35
CA GLY A 107 -41.23 11.08 -44.69
C GLY A 107 -40.65 12.43 -45.11
N LEU A 108 -39.45 12.81 -44.62
CA LEU A 108 -38.79 14.06 -44.97
C LEU A 108 -37.70 13.76 -46.02
N PRO A 109 -37.69 14.48 -47.16
CA PRO A 109 -36.73 14.22 -48.21
C PRO A 109 -35.32 14.51 -47.71
N ALA A 110 -34.39 13.61 -48.05
CA ALA A 110 -32.97 13.75 -47.84
C ALA A 110 -32.49 15.08 -48.48
N ALA A 111 -32.36 16.12 -47.66
CA ALA A 111 -31.74 17.36 -48.07
C ALA A 111 -30.22 17.14 -48.04
N ASN A 112 -29.65 17.10 -49.25
CA ASN A 112 -28.25 17.29 -49.62
C ASN A 112 -27.31 17.74 -48.49
N HIS A 113 -26.51 16.80 -47.98
CA HIS A 113 -25.14 17.10 -47.59
C HIS A 113 -24.22 16.24 -48.46
N HIS A 114 -23.85 16.81 -49.61
CA HIS A 114 -22.61 16.46 -50.29
C HIS A 114 -21.47 16.95 -49.40
N ASN A 115 -20.88 16.04 -48.62
CA ASN A 115 -19.48 16.16 -48.25
C ASN A 115 -18.91 14.74 -48.23
N GLU A 116 -18.30 14.37 -49.36
CA GLU A 116 -17.52 13.15 -49.51
C GLU A 116 -16.31 13.24 -48.57
N GLY A 117 -16.38 12.49 -47.48
CA GLY A 117 -15.36 12.46 -46.43
C GLY A 117 -15.62 11.33 -45.44
N ASN A 118 -15.44 10.09 -45.90
CA ASN A 118 -15.00 8.95 -45.09
C ASN A 118 -15.80 8.58 -43.81
N TYR A 119 -17.14 8.62 -43.84
CA TYR A 119 -17.99 8.00 -42.80
C TYR A 119 -18.29 6.52 -43.12
N SER A 120 -17.27 5.66 -43.03
CA SER A 120 -17.42 4.20 -43.23
C SER A 120 -17.97 3.44 -42.01
N THR A 121 -18.22 4.11 -40.87
CA THR A 121 -18.75 3.47 -39.64
C THR A 121 -20.24 3.12 -39.72
N SER A 122 -20.95 3.58 -40.76
CA SER A 122 -22.40 3.41 -40.89
C SER A 122 -22.82 2.00 -41.34
N GLU A 123 -21.98 1.34 -42.14
CA GLU A 123 -22.28 0.02 -42.71
C GLU A 123 -21.88 -1.15 -41.79
N GLU A 124 -20.98 -0.95 -40.84
CA GLU A 124 -20.52 -2.03 -39.95
C GLU A 124 -21.44 -2.23 -38.73
N ASN A 125 -22.16 -1.19 -38.28
CA ASN A 125 -23.09 -1.32 -37.15
C ASN A 125 -24.38 -2.09 -37.48
N THR A 126 -24.74 -2.22 -38.76
CA THR A 126 -25.88 -3.03 -39.21
C THR A 126 -25.57 -4.54 -39.13
N ASN A 127 -24.30 -4.94 -39.16
CA ASN A 127 -23.86 -6.34 -39.03
C ASN A 127 -23.98 -6.89 -37.59
N LEU A 128 -24.26 -6.04 -36.61
CA LEU A 128 -24.42 -6.45 -35.21
C LEU A 128 -25.88 -6.75 -34.84
N ASP A 129 -26.87 -6.44 -35.68
CA ASP A 129 -28.28 -6.68 -35.37
C ASP A 129 -28.63 -8.17 -35.56
N LEU A 130 -29.02 -8.83 -34.46
CA LEU A 130 -29.20 -10.28 -34.42
C LEU A 130 -30.44 -10.77 -35.17
N ASP A 131 -31.46 -9.93 -35.28
CA ASP A 131 -32.76 -10.32 -35.84
C ASP A 131 -33.26 -9.41 -36.98
N GLY A 132 -32.45 -8.42 -37.37
CA GLY A 132 -32.77 -7.43 -38.40
C GLY A 132 -33.94 -6.50 -38.02
N GLU A 133 -34.40 -6.55 -36.77
CA GLU A 133 -35.50 -5.75 -36.24
C GLU A 133 -35.09 -4.94 -35.00
N GLY A 134 -33.79 -4.75 -34.77
CA GLY A 134 -33.23 -4.06 -33.62
C GLY A 134 -33.48 -4.81 -32.31
N GLY A 135 -33.28 -6.13 -32.31
CA GLY A 135 -33.38 -6.99 -31.13
C GLY A 135 -34.80 -7.27 -30.61
N LYS A 136 -35.86 -6.88 -31.35
CA LYS A 136 -37.26 -7.04 -30.91
C LYS A 136 -37.76 -8.48 -30.93
N LYS A 137 -37.35 -9.29 -31.90
CA LYS A 137 -37.67 -10.72 -31.92
C LYS A 137 -36.88 -11.44 -30.85
N PHE A 138 -35.61 -11.11 -30.69
CA PHE A 138 -34.76 -11.61 -29.62
C PHE A 138 -35.41 -11.35 -28.24
N LEU A 139 -35.83 -10.11 -27.97
CA LEU A 139 -36.55 -9.73 -26.75
C LEU A 139 -37.85 -10.53 -26.56
N ARG A 140 -38.64 -10.71 -27.62
CA ARG A 140 -39.89 -11.47 -27.58
C ARG A 140 -39.66 -12.95 -27.27
N VAL A 141 -38.61 -13.54 -27.84
CA VAL A 141 -38.22 -14.93 -27.60
C VAL A 141 -37.77 -15.11 -26.16
N LEU A 142 -36.91 -14.24 -25.62
CA LEU A 142 -36.47 -14.32 -24.23
C LEU A 142 -37.63 -14.15 -23.25
N LEU A 143 -38.52 -13.19 -23.49
CA LEU A 143 -39.71 -12.99 -22.66
C LEU A 143 -40.61 -14.23 -22.68
N HIS A 144 -40.77 -14.87 -23.84
CA HIS A 144 -41.52 -16.12 -23.95
C HIS A 144 -40.86 -17.29 -23.20
N LEU A 145 -39.53 -17.40 -23.27
CA LEU A 145 -38.77 -18.44 -22.54
C LEU A 145 -38.81 -18.25 -21.02
N THR A 146 -38.95 -17.01 -20.52
CA THR A 146 -39.13 -16.75 -19.08
C THR A 146 -40.47 -17.22 -18.52
N MET A 147 -41.47 -17.47 -19.39
CA MET A 147 -42.78 -18.00 -18.99
C MET A 147 -42.84 -19.53 -19.06
N HIS A 148 -41.73 -20.22 -19.30
CA HIS A 148 -41.66 -21.67 -19.43
C HIS A 148 -41.65 -22.37 -18.06
N GLU A 149 -42.19 -23.59 -17.96
CA GLU A 149 -42.21 -24.37 -16.70
C GLU A 149 -40.86 -25.00 -16.31
N TYR A 150 -39.79 -24.75 -17.07
CA TYR A 150 -38.48 -25.39 -16.86
C TYR A 150 -37.50 -24.39 -16.21
N PRO A 151 -37.17 -24.55 -14.90
CA PRO A 151 -36.48 -23.50 -14.13
C PRO A 151 -35.09 -23.08 -14.67
N PRO A 152 -34.22 -23.99 -15.15
CA PRO A 152 -32.91 -23.58 -15.70
C PRO A 152 -33.02 -22.68 -16.93
N LEU A 153 -33.98 -22.96 -17.81
CA LEU A 153 -34.24 -22.16 -19.01
C LEU A 153 -34.78 -20.77 -18.65
N VAL A 154 -35.67 -20.69 -17.67
CA VAL A 154 -36.17 -19.41 -17.15
C VAL A 154 -35.03 -18.58 -16.56
N SER A 155 -34.19 -19.18 -15.72
CA SER A 155 -33.06 -18.48 -15.08
C SER A 155 -32.08 -17.93 -16.11
N ARG A 156 -31.62 -18.75 -17.06
CA ARG A 156 -30.64 -18.34 -18.09
C ARG A 156 -31.26 -17.35 -19.09
N SER A 157 -32.52 -17.50 -19.46
CA SER A 157 -33.22 -16.54 -20.34
C SER A 157 -33.39 -15.17 -19.68
N LEU A 158 -33.66 -15.15 -18.36
CA LEU A 158 -33.84 -13.94 -17.58
C LEU A 158 -32.48 -13.22 -17.34
N GLN A 159 -31.41 -13.97 -17.12
CA GLN A 159 -30.04 -13.41 -17.12
C GLN A 159 -29.71 -12.74 -18.45
N LEU A 160 -30.00 -13.41 -19.58
CA LEU A 160 -29.74 -12.89 -20.91
C LEU A 160 -30.60 -11.65 -21.24
N LEU A 161 -31.84 -11.63 -20.74
CA LEU A 161 -32.74 -10.48 -20.83
C LEU A 161 -32.20 -9.27 -20.06
N PHE A 162 -31.74 -9.45 -18.82
CA PHE A 162 -31.14 -8.36 -18.05
C PHE A 162 -29.84 -7.86 -18.70
N ARG A 163 -29.02 -8.77 -19.21
CA ARG A 163 -27.81 -8.45 -19.96
C ARG A 163 -28.14 -7.59 -21.20
N HIS A 164 -29.20 -7.93 -21.94
CA HIS A 164 -29.65 -7.14 -23.09
C HIS A 164 -29.98 -5.67 -22.75
N PHE A 165 -30.61 -5.40 -21.60
CA PHE A 165 -30.90 -4.04 -21.16
C PHE A 165 -29.72 -3.34 -20.47
N SER A 166 -28.75 -4.10 -19.97
CA SER A 166 -27.59 -3.60 -19.24
C SER A 166 -26.38 -3.32 -20.13
N GLN A 167 -26.46 -3.57 -21.44
CA GLN A 167 -25.33 -3.46 -22.39
C GLN A 167 -24.58 -2.12 -22.29
N ARG A 168 -25.29 -0.98 -22.15
CA ARG A 168 -24.64 0.33 -22.02
C ARG A 168 -23.85 0.45 -20.72
N GLN A 169 -24.44 0.01 -19.61
CA GLN A 169 -23.75 0.01 -18.32
C GLN A 169 -22.56 -0.94 -18.34
N GLU A 170 -22.70 -2.10 -18.98
CA GLU A 170 -21.64 -3.10 -19.13
C GLU A 170 -20.48 -2.59 -19.98
N VAL A 171 -20.76 -1.96 -21.13
CA VAL A 171 -19.71 -1.32 -21.94
C VAL A 171 -19.03 -0.21 -21.16
N LEU A 172 -19.78 0.65 -20.44
CA LEU A 172 -19.18 1.69 -19.60
C LEU A 172 -18.31 1.12 -18.47
N GLN A 173 -18.74 0.01 -17.85
CA GLN A 173 -18.00 -0.65 -16.79
C GLN A 173 -16.72 -1.31 -17.30
N ASN A 174 -16.78 -1.98 -18.46
CA ASN A 174 -15.61 -2.56 -19.11
C ASN A 174 -14.67 -1.48 -19.66
N PHE A 175 -15.20 -0.39 -20.21
CA PHE A 175 -14.38 0.74 -20.69
C PHE A 175 -13.65 1.45 -19.54
N LYS A 176 -14.23 1.50 -18.33
CA LYS A 176 -13.52 1.95 -17.12
C LYS A 176 -12.33 1.07 -16.74
N GLN A 177 -12.32 -0.19 -17.15
CA GLN A 177 -11.22 -1.13 -16.90
C GLN A 177 -10.13 -1.05 -17.98
N VAL A 178 -10.40 -0.41 -19.12
CA VAL A 178 -9.41 -0.23 -20.18
C VAL A 178 -8.42 0.87 -19.80
N GLN A 179 -7.13 0.51 -19.77
CA GLN A 179 -6.04 1.48 -19.64
C GLN A 179 -5.42 1.74 -21.01
N LEU A 180 -5.52 2.98 -21.48
CA LEU A 180 -4.81 3.43 -22.67
C LEU A 180 -3.34 3.70 -22.32
N LEU A 181 -2.43 3.09 -23.07
CA LEU A 181 -0.99 3.36 -22.99
C LEU A 181 -0.64 4.33 -24.12
N VAL A 182 -0.07 5.48 -23.76
CA VAL A 182 0.15 6.59 -24.71
C VAL A 182 1.62 6.77 -25.03
N GLN A 183 2.52 6.48 -24.08
CA GLN A 183 3.97 6.59 -24.29
C GLN A 183 4.56 5.25 -24.73
N ASP A 184 5.55 5.28 -25.64
CA ASP A 184 6.26 4.08 -26.08
C ASP A 184 6.93 3.34 -24.90
N GLY A 185 7.42 4.07 -23.91
CA GLY A 185 7.99 3.50 -22.68
C GLY A 185 6.97 2.74 -21.82
N ASP A 186 5.70 3.16 -21.81
CA ASP A 186 4.63 2.44 -21.11
C ASP A 186 4.30 1.11 -21.82
N VAL A 187 4.40 1.08 -23.15
CA VAL A 187 4.17 -0.11 -23.96
C VAL A 187 5.29 -1.14 -23.76
N GLU A 188 6.54 -0.70 -23.71
CA GLU A 188 7.67 -1.55 -23.34
C GLU A 188 7.53 -2.10 -21.92
N SER A 189 7.15 -1.24 -20.98
CA SER A 189 6.88 -1.64 -19.59
C SER A 189 5.75 -2.67 -19.51
N TYR A 190 4.67 -2.50 -20.27
CA TYR A 190 3.57 -3.48 -20.34
C TYR A 190 4.02 -4.83 -20.85
N LYS A 191 4.79 -4.86 -21.95
CA LYS A 191 5.30 -6.12 -22.51
C LYS A 191 6.19 -6.85 -21.51
N GLN A 192 7.10 -6.13 -20.85
CA GLN A 192 7.98 -6.69 -19.83
C GLN A 192 7.19 -7.20 -18.62
N ILE A 193 6.25 -6.42 -18.09
CA ILE A 193 5.42 -6.83 -16.95
C ILE A 193 4.60 -8.07 -17.30
N LYS A 194 4.06 -8.15 -18.53
CA LYS A 194 3.30 -9.30 -18.99
C LYS A 194 4.13 -10.57 -19.00
N GLU A 195 5.30 -10.53 -19.64
CA GLU A 195 6.21 -11.66 -19.69
C GLU A 195 6.65 -12.08 -18.28
N ASP A 196 7.03 -11.11 -17.45
CA ASP A 196 7.45 -11.34 -16.07
C ASP A 196 6.31 -11.92 -15.21
N GLN A 197 5.07 -11.47 -15.42
CA GLN A 197 3.89 -12.00 -14.73
C GLN A 197 3.62 -13.44 -15.14
N ASP A 198 3.61 -13.74 -16.44
CA ASP A 198 3.33 -15.08 -16.96
C ASP A 198 4.39 -16.08 -16.46
N ASP A 199 5.66 -15.67 -16.48
CA ASP A 199 6.77 -16.44 -15.92
C ASP A 199 6.63 -16.64 -14.40
N LEU A 200 6.37 -15.56 -13.65
CA LEU A 200 6.20 -15.64 -12.19
C LEU A 200 5.04 -16.56 -11.82
N ARG A 201 3.91 -16.46 -12.52
CA ARG A 201 2.73 -17.30 -12.29
C ARG A 201 3.06 -18.77 -12.53
N ASN A 202 3.70 -19.08 -13.66
CA ASN A 202 4.14 -20.45 -13.97
C ASN A 202 5.08 -21.01 -12.90
N LEU A 203 5.99 -20.19 -12.38
CA LEU A 203 6.94 -20.60 -11.33
C LEU A 203 6.25 -20.81 -9.98
N VAL A 204 5.30 -19.96 -9.61
CA VAL A 204 4.49 -20.07 -8.38
C VAL A 204 3.59 -21.31 -8.43
N GLU A 205 2.90 -21.55 -9.55
CA GLU A 205 2.06 -22.74 -9.74
C GLU A 205 2.88 -24.04 -9.68
N LYS A 206 4.15 -23.99 -10.11
CA LYS A 206 5.10 -25.11 -10.06
C LYS A 206 6.00 -25.11 -8.82
N SER A 207 5.69 -24.29 -7.81
CA SER A 207 6.51 -24.11 -6.61
C SER A 207 6.82 -25.42 -5.88
N GLU A 208 5.88 -26.37 -5.90
CA GLU A 208 6.07 -27.69 -5.29
C GLU A 208 7.25 -28.49 -5.86
N LEU A 209 7.68 -28.19 -7.09
CA LEU A 209 8.73 -28.92 -7.80
C LEU A 209 10.14 -28.40 -7.50
N TRP A 210 10.28 -27.13 -7.12
CA TRP A 210 11.59 -26.49 -6.99
C TRP A 210 11.85 -25.88 -5.62
N VAL A 211 10.82 -25.65 -4.80
CA VAL A 211 10.99 -25.15 -3.43
C VAL A 211 11.59 -26.25 -2.57
N TYR A 212 12.64 -25.89 -1.83
CA TYR A 212 13.29 -26.80 -0.92
C TYR A 212 12.33 -27.27 0.18
N LYS A 213 12.18 -28.59 0.31
CA LYS A 213 11.50 -29.25 1.43
C LYS A 213 12.55 -30.00 2.25
N SER A 214 12.64 -29.73 3.56
CA SER A 214 13.47 -30.53 4.44
C SER A 214 12.99 -31.97 4.39
N HIS A 215 13.83 -32.91 3.95
CA HIS A 215 13.50 -34.33 4.07
C HIS A 215 13.41 -34.69 5.55
N SER A 216 12.19 -34.79 6.10
CA SER A 216 11.96 -35.59 7.31
C SER A 216 12.30 -37.03 6.94
N THR A 217 13.39 -37.55 7.49
CA THR A 217 13.80 -38.94 7.36
C THR A 217 12.78 -39.85 8.04
N ASP A 218 11.74 -40.23 7.33
CA ASP A 218 10.91 -41.41 7.58
C ASP A 218 11.03 -42.32 6.35
N ASP A 219 12.15 -43.02 6.26
CA ASP A 219 12.29 -44.21 5.40
C ASP A 219 13.01 -45.30 6.21
N ASP A 220 12.23 -45.94 7.09
CA ASP A 220 12.53 -47.28 7.59
C ASP A 220 12.23 -48.29 6.46
N ALA A 221 13.27 -48.67 5.71
CA ALA A 221 13.26 -49.95 5.00
C ALA A 221 14.67 -50.59 5.01
N PRO A 222 14.79 -51.89 5.36
CA PRO A 222 16.05 -52.48 5.80
C PRO A 222 16.82 -53.18 4.67
N GLY A 223 18.15 -53.09 4.73
CA GLY A 223 19.02 -54.14 4.18
C GLY A 223 20.04 -53.68 3.14
N GLY A 224 21.30 -53.51 3.56
CA GLY A 224 22.39 -53.18 2.63
C GLY A 224 23.79 -53.20 3.24
N LYS A 225 24.17 -54.34 3.83
CA LYS A 225 25.52 -54.79 4.25
C LYS A 225 26.69 -53.79 4.19
N LYS A 226 27.15 -53.40 5.38
CA LYS A 226 28.53 -52.94 5.68
C LYS A 226 29.57 -53.89 5.08
N LYS A 227 30.42 -53.39 4.16
CA LYS A 227 31.69 -54.04 3.80
C LYS A 227 32.85 -53.23 4.36
N LYS A 228 33.45 -53.77 5.41
CA LYS A 228 34.63 -53.29 6.13
C LYS A 228 35.87 -53.46 5.25
N LYS A 229 36.51 -52.36 4.83
CA LYS A 229 37.79 -52.37 4.09
C LYS A 229 38.93 -52.57 5.10
N LYS A 230 39.73 -53.64 4.93
CA LYS A 230 41.00 -53.85 5.63
C LYS A 230 42.14 -53.63 4.63
N LYS A 231 43.11 -52.87 5.11
CA LYS A 231 44.42 -52.44 4.60
C LYS A 231 45.19 -53.51 3.79
N ASP A 232 45.89 -53.09 2.74
CA ASP A 232 47.34 -53.29 2.57
C ASP A 232 47.88 -52.35 1.47
N ASP A 233 49.13 -51.94 1.68
CA ASP A 233 49.92 -50.86 1.06
C ASP A 233 50.58 -51.29 -0.27
N ASP A 234 50.81 -50.33 -1.19
CA ASP A 234 52.11 -50.02 -1.83
C ASP A 234 51.95 -49.21 -3.15
N ASP A 235 52.48 -47.98 -3.10
CA ASP A 235 53.31 -47.23 -4.06
C ASP A 235 52.98 -47.15 -5.56
N ASP A 236 52.57 -45.93 -5.99
CA ASP A 236 53.43 -44.96 -6.71
C ASP A 236 52.70 -44.15 -7.83
N ASP A 237 53.00 -42.85 -7.77
CA ASP A 237 52.91 -41.75 -8.73
C ASP A 237 51.57 -41.13 -9.20
N GLY A 238 51.51 -39.79 -9.13
CA GLY A 238 50.55 -38.97 -9.90
C GLY A 238 49.69 -37.94 -9.14
N ASP A 239 50.26 -36.76 -8.88
CA ASP A 239 49.63 -35.43 -9.06
C ASP A 239 48.68 -34.80 -7.99
N SER A 240 49.16 -33.67 -7.46
CA SER A 240 48.46 -32.43 -7.06
C SER A 240 47.25 -32.45 -6.08
N LYS A 241 47.53 -32.11 -4.80
CA LYS A 241 46.56 -31.57 -3.83
C LYS A 241 45.99 -30.20 -4.25
N PRO A 242 44.68 -29.92 -4.11
CA PRO A 242 44.21 -28.57 -3.83
C PRO A 242 44.13 -28.35 -2.31
N LYS A 243 44.80 -27.29 -1.87
CA LYS A 243 44.86 -26.78 -0.50
C LYS A 243 43.49 -26.22 -0.09
N LYS A 244 43.13 -26.43 1.19
CA LYS A 244 42.19 -25.58 1.93
C LYS A 244 42.61 -24.12 1.78
N HIS A 245 41.77 -23.29 1.18
CA HIS A 245 41.91 -21.84 1.26
C HIS A 245 41.13 -21.33 2.48
N PRO A 246 41.75 -20.52 3.36
CA PRO A 246 41.04 -19.77 4.39
C PRO A 246 40.25 -18.62 3.74
N ALA A 247 39.13 -18.25 4.37
CA ALA A 247 38.28 -17.15 3.95
C ALA A 247 39.07 -15.84 3.73
N PRO A 248 38.87 -15.12 2.61
CA PRO A 248 39.48 -13.81 2.44
C PRO A 248 38.69 -12.77 3.25
N ARG A 249 39.40 -12.07 4.13
CA ARG A 249 38.96 -10.78 4.67
C ARG A 249 39.13 -9.73 3.57
N LEU A 250 38.05 -9.07 3.13
CA LEU A 250 38.11 -7.87 2.29
C LEU A 250 37.06 -6.83 2.70
N SER A 251 37.42 -5.59 2.39
CA SER A 251 36.94 -4.29 2.86
C SER A 251 35.60 -3.83 2.29
N ALA A 252 34.95 -2.92 3.02
CA ALA A 252 33.55 -2.49 2.97
C ALA A 252 33.06 -1.67 1.74
N GLN A 253 33.58 -1.89 0.54
CA GLN A 253 33.14 -1.14 -0.66
C GLN A 253 33.13 -2.03 -1.89
N ASP A 254 32.17 -2.95 -1.97
CA ASP A 254 31.59 -3.44 -3.22
C ASP A 254 30.26 -4.16 -2.92
N LYS A 255 29.36 -4.12 -3.89
CA LYS A 255 27.90 -4.35 -3.84
C LYS A 255 27.45 -5.58 -3.03
N GLN A 256 26.29 -5.45 -2.37
CA GLN A 256 25.51 -6.55 -1.77
C GLN A 256 25.49 -7.79 -2.68
N GLU A 257 26.25 -8.82 -2.32
CA GLU A 257 26.16 -10.14 -2.95
C GLU A 257 25.00 -10.92 -2.31
N SER A 258 24.00 -11.26 -3.12
CA SER A 258 22.78 -11.98 -2.71
C SER A 258 23.07 -13.41 -2.26
N ALA A 259 22.28 -13.96 -1.33
CA ALA A 259 22.44 -15.34 -0.85
C ALA A 259 22.21 -16.35 -1.98
N ILE A 260 21.38 -15.99 -2.96
CA ILE A 260 21.15 -16.74 -4.19
C ILE A 260 22.38 -16.73 -5.12
N ASP A 261 23.12 -15.62 -5.20
CA ASP A 261 24.32 -15.48 -6.04
C ASP A 261 25.54 -16.15 -5.41
N LEU A 262 25.60 -16.17 -4.08
CA LEU A 262 26.64 -16.83 -3.28
C LEU A 262 26.39 -18.33 -3.09
N GLY A 263 25.25 -18.86 -3.54
CA GLY A 263 24.89 -20.27 -3.36
C GLY A 263 24.72 -20.68 -1.89
N LEU A 264 24.35 -19.74 -1.01
CA LEU A 264 24.21 -19.97 0.42
C LEU A 264 22.87 -20.68 0.71
N GLY A 265 22.93 -22.00 0.94
CA GLY A 265 21.77 -22.83 1.28
C GLY A 265 22.05 -24.32 1.05
N PRO A 266 21.09 -25.22 1.33
CA PRO A 266 21.23 -26.64 1.04
C PRO A 266 21.47 -26.88 -0.47
N PRO A 267 22.21 -27.94 -0.83
CA PRO A 267 22.50 -28.25 -2.23
C PRO A 267 21.19 -28.48 -2.99
N LEU A 268 21.02 -27.74 -4.09
CA LEU A 268 19.89 -27.86 -5.01
C LEU A 268 20.32 -28.47 -6.32
N GLU A 269 19.36 -29.03 -7.05
CA GLU A 269 19.57 -29.29 -8.48
C GLU A 269 19.72 -27.96 -9.25
N PRO A 270 20.51 -27.94 -10.35
CA PRO A 270 20.75 -26.73 -11.13
C PRO A 270 19.46 -26.07 -11.63
N GLU A 271 18.45 -26.87 -12.00
CA GLU A 271 17.14 -26.38 -12.46
C GLU A 271 16.36 -25.67 -11.34
N GLN A 272 16.51 -26.12 -10.08
CA GLN A 272 15.89 -25.45 -8.93
C GLN A 272 16.60 -24.12 -8.64
N ALA A 273 17.94 -24.09 -8.69
CA ALA A 273 18.72 -22.87 -8.48
C ALA A 273 18.42 -21.79 -9.53
N ASP A 274 18.21 -22.19 -10.79
CA ASP A 274 17.82 -21.29 -11.87
C ASP A 274 16.42 -20.70 -11.64
N ASN A 275 15.47 -21.47 -11.09
CA ASN A 275 14.14 -20.97 -10.73
C ASN A 275 14.20 -19.91 -9.62
N TYR A 276 15.00 -20.11 -8.56
CA TYR A 276 15.20 -19.10 -7.53
C TYR A 276 15.77 -17.79 -8.12
N LYS A 277 16.79 -17.89 -8.99
CA LYS A 277 17.37 -16.73 -9.69
C LYS A 277 16.36 -16.02 -10.58
N ARG A 278 15.52 -16.77 -11.29
CA ARG A 278 14.52 -16.20 -12.20
C ARG A 278 13.47 -15.40 -11.43
N ILE A 279 12.94 -15.93 -10.32
CA ILE A 279 11.99 -15.21 -9.46
C ILE A 279 12.64 -13.96 -8.86
N GLN A 280 13.88 -14.09 -8.37
CA GLN A 280 14.62 -12.97 -7.81
C GLN A 280 14.75 -11.82 -8.83
N GLN A 281 15.16 -12.14 -10.06
CA GLN A 281 15.29 -11.15 -11.14
C GLN A 281 13.95 -10.49 -11.48
N ILE A 282 12.87 -11.27 -11.55
CA ILE A 282 11.51 -10.75 -11.78
C ILE A 282 11.10 -9.78 -10.66
N LEU A 283 11.24 -10.18 -9.39
CA LEU A 283 10.86 -9.33 -8.25
C LEU A 283 11.71 -8.04 -8.17
N VAL A 284 13.01 -8.12 -8.47
CA VAL A 284 13.89 -6.92 -8.53
C VAL A 284 13.46 -6.00 -9.67
N ARG A 285 13.11 -6.52 -10.85
CA ARG A 285 12.58 -5.71 -11.97
C ARG A 285 11.26 -5.06 -11.58
N MET A 286 10.31 -5.82 -11.05
CA MET A 286 9.00 -5.31 -10.61
C MET A 286 9.14 -4.23 -9.53
N ASN A 287 10.05 -4.39 -8.58
CA ASN A 287 10.36 -3.38 -7.57
C ASN A 287 10.82 -2.05 -8.21
N LYS A 288 11.72 -2.10 -9.20
CA LYS A 288 12.19 -0.91 -9.92
C LYS A 288 11.10 -0.22 -10.74
N LEU A 289 10.06 -0.96 -11.16
CA LEU A 289 8.92 -0.39 -11.86
C LEU A 289 7.97 0.36 -10.92
N CYS A 290 7.93 0.01 -9.62
CA CYS A 290 7.09 0.70 -8.64
C CYS A 290 7.66 2.05 -8.17
N VAL A 291 9.00 2.19 -8.15
CA VAL A 291 9.67 3.37 -7.57
C VAL A 291 10.71 3.97 -8.50
N MET A 292 10.80 5.30 -8.49
CA MET A 292 11.89 6.05 -9.11
C MET A 292 12.76 6.64 -8.01
N GLN A 293 14.08 6.40 -8.08
CA GLN A 293 15.01 7.05 -7.17
C GLN A 293 15.24 8.47 -7.66
N THR A 294 14.85 9.46 -6.84
CA THR A 294 15.11 10.87 -7.12
C THR A 294 16.58 11.20 -6.85
N SER A 295 17.08 12.27 -7.46
CA SER A 295 18.47 12.75 -7.30
C SER A 295 18.83 13.11 -5.84
N SER A 296 17.84 13.24 -4.95
CA SER A 296 18.01 13.45 -3.50
C SER A 296 18.07 12.14 -2.69
N GLY A 297 18.00 10.97 -3.34
CA GLY A 297 18.01 9.66 -2.67
C GLY A 297 16.63 9.19 -2.18
N ASN A 298 15.60 10.02 -2.30
CA ASN A 298 14.23 9.67 -1.91
C ASN A 298 13.52 8.85 -2.99
N LEU A 299 12.73 7.86 -2.57
CA LEU A 299 11.90 7.04 -3.46
C LEU A 299 10.62 7.80 -3.81
N ALA A 300 10.42 8.07 -5.10
CA ALA A 300 9.18 8.65 -5.62
C ALA A 300 8.32 7.54 -6.28
N PRO A 301 6.99 7.56 -6.11
CA PRO A 301 6.12 6.54 -6.67
C PRO A 301 5.93 6.70 -8.19
N ARG A 302 5.99 5.58 -8.91
CA ARG A 302 5.68 5.51 -10.35
C ARG A 302 4.21 5.15 -10.55
N ARG A 303 3.35 6.16 -10.49
CA ARG A 303 1.88 5.97 -10.45
C ARG A 303 1.31 5.23 -11.66
N ASN A 304 1.84 5.47 -12.87
CA ASN A 304 1.33 4.84 -14.09
C ASN A 304 1.66 3.35 -14.13
N GLU A 305 2.88 2.99 -13.75
CA GLU A 305 3.39 1.62 -13.70
C GLU A 305 2.79 0.84 -12.53
N GLN A 306 2.64 1.45 -11.35
CA GLN A 306 1.88 0.89 -10.23
C GLN A 306 0.44 0.56 -10.64
N ARG A 307 -0.22 1.45 -11.38
CA ARG A 307 -1.56 1.22 -11.92
C ARG A 307 -1.60 0.06 -12.93
N LEU A 308 -0.56 -0.05 -13.76
CA LEU A 308 -0.43 -1.14 -14.73
C LEU A 308 -0.25 -2.49 -14.04
N LEU A 309 0.65 -2.58 -13.06
CA LEU A 309 0.87 -3.75 -12.21
C LEU A 309 -0.42 -4.19 -11.49
N ARG A 310 -1.21 -3.21 -11.02
CA ARG A 310 -2.53 -3.47 -10.44
C ARG A 310 -3.46 -4.13 -11.45
N ASN A 311 -3.64 -3.49 -12.60
CA ASN A 311 -4.60 -3.93 -13.61
C ASN A 311 -4.24 -5.28 -14.22
N MET A 312 -2.95 -5.61 -14.26
CA MET A 312 -2.47 -6.92 -14.71
C MET A 312 -2.63 -8.02 -13.65
N GLY A 313 -2.86 -7.67 -12.38
CA GLY A 313 -3.05 -8.66 -11.31
C GLY A 313 -1.75 -9.26 -10.76
N VAL A 314 -0.61 -8.57 -10.93
CA VAL A 314 0.70 -9.05 -10.42
C VAL A 314 0.68 -9.22 -8.90
N HIS A 315 0.02 -8.31 -8.18
CA HIS A 315 -0.14 -8.39 -6.73
C HIS A 315 -0.78 -9.71 -6.26
N SER A 316 -1.76 -10.25 -7.00
CA SER A 316 -2.38 -11.55 -6.67
C SER A 316 -1.38 -12.69 -6.73
N VAL A 317 -0.55 -12.74 -7.79
CA VAL A 317 0.48 -13.77 -7.95
C VAL A 317 1.55 -13.66 -6.85
N VAL A 318 1.91 -12.44 -6.46
CA VAL A 318 2.85 -12.22 -5.34
C VAL A 318 2.25 -12.65 -4.00
N LEU A 319 0.95 -12.45 -3.77
CA LEU A 319 0.25 -12.95 -2.58
C LEU A 319 0.19 -14.49 -2.55
N GLU A 320 0.07 -15.14 -3.72
CA GLU A 320 0.17 -16.59 -3.84
C GLU A 320 1.60 -17.08 -3.53
N LEU A 321 2.63 -16.37 -4.01
CA LEU A 321 4.03 -16.66 -3.70
C LEU A 321 4.30 -16.64 -2.18
N LEU A 322 3.74 -15.67 -1.45
CA LEU A 322 3.90 -15.56 0.01
C LEU A 322 3.25 -16.71 0.79
N GLN A 323 2.28 -17.42 0.22
CA GLN A 323 1.57 -18.53 0.86
C GLN A 323 2.28 -19.88 0.67
N ILE A 324 3.34 -19.94 -0.12
CA ILE A 324 4.10 -21.16 -0.36
C ILE A 324 4.78 -21.61 0.95
N PRO A 325 4.56 -22.85 1.41
CA PRO A 325 5.25 -23.37 2.59
C PRO A 325 6.72 -23.66 2.27
N TYR A 326 7.63 -23.20 3.13
CA TYR A 326 9.08 -23.44 3.01
C TYR A 326 9.75 -23.50 4.38
N ASP A 327 10.98 -24.01 4.42
CA ASP A 327 11.78 -24.04 5.65
C ASP A 327 12.46 -22.68 5.90
N LYS A 328 11.89 -21.88 6.82
CA LYS A 328 12.41 -20.57 7.20
C LYS A 328 13.85 -20.59 7.75
N LYS A 329 14.33 -21.73 8.29
CA LYS A 329 15.66 -21.84 8.92
C LYS A 329 16.73 -22.29 7.94
N GLU A 330 16.41 -23.25 7.07
CA GLU A 330 17.37 -23.81 6.12
C GLU A 330 17.38 -23.10 4.77
N ASP A 331 16.22 -22.65 4.28
CA ASP A 331 16.10 -22.05 2.95
C ASP A 331 16.27 -20.52 2.98
N LYS A 332 17.53 -20.10 3.09
CA LYS A 332 17.93 -18.68 3.02
C LYS A 332 17.57 -18.01 1.70
N ARG A 333 17.50 -18.77 0.59
CA ARG A 333 17.15 -18.24 -0.74
C ARG A 333 15.67 -17.87 -0.79
N MET A 334 14.81 -18.73 -0.24
CA MET A 334 13.38 -18.41 -0.15
C MET A 334 13.11 -17.22 0.78
N ASN A 335 13.85 -17.10 1.90
CA ASN A 335 13.77 -15.91 2.75
C ASN A 335 14.07 -14.61 1.97
N GLU A 336 15.08 -14.63 1.10
CA GLU A 336 15.41 -13.49 0.23
C GLU A 336 14.28 -13.17 -0.77
N LEU A 337 13.67 -14.20 -1.38
CA LEU A 337 12.52 -14.00 -2.28
C LEU A 337 11.31 -13.41 -1.56
N ILE A 338 11.01 -13.90 -0.35
CA ILE A 338 9.92 -13.39 0.48
C ILE A 338 10.17 -11.94 0.90
N GLU A 339 11.41 -11.58 1.22
CA GLU A 339 11.80 -10.20 1.50
C GLU A 339 11.58 -9.29 0.28
N LEU A 340 12.00 -9.72 -0.91
CA LEU A 340 11.78 -8.99 -2.16
C LEU A 340 10.29 -8.86 -2.50
N ALA A 341 9.49 -9.88 -2.22
CA ALA A 341 8.04 -9.86 -2.39
C ALA A 341 7.37 -8.86 -1.44
N HIS A 342 7.76 -8.83 -0.16
CA HIS A 342 7.29 -7.82 0.78
C HIS A 342 7.73 -6.40 0.38
N GLN A 343 8.96 -6.24 -0.10
CA GLN A 343 9.44 -4.97 -0.63
C GLN A 343 8.61 -4.51 -1.84
N PHE A 344 8.24 -5.45 -2.72
CA PHE A 344 7.35 -5.16 -3.85
C PHE A 344 5.99 -4.67 -3.37
N LEU A 345 5.36 -5.35 -2.41
CA LEU A 345 4.06 -4.94 -1.88
C LEU A 345 4.13 -3.57 -1.19
N GLN A 346 5.19 -3.30 -0.43
CA GLN A 346 5.43 -2.00 0.20
C GLN A 346 5.56 -0.88 -0.84
N ASN A 347 6.35 -1.12 -1.90
CA ASN A 347 6.54 -0.18 -3.00
C ASN A 347 5.29 -0.02 -3.88
N PHE A 348 4.50 -1.09 -4.03
CA PHE A 348 3.24 -1.09 -4.79
C PHE A 348 2.16 -0.22 -4.11
N CYS A 349 2.16 -0.16 -2.77
CA CYS A 349 1.28 0.70 -1.99
C CYS A 349 1.76 2.15 -1.87
N LEU A 350 3.02 2.46 -2.19
CA LEU A 350 3.58 3.78 -1.97
C LEU A 350 2.82 4.85 -2.79
N GLY A 351 2.09 5.71 -2.11
CA GLY A 351 1.40 6.85 -2.73
C GLY A 351 0.20 6.50 -3.63
N ASP A 352 -0.32 5.28 -3.57
CA ASP A 352 -1.51 4.83 -4.34
C ASP A 352 -2.58 4.23 -3.42
N ARG A 353 -3.63 5.02 -3.16
CA ARG A 353 -4.76 4.64 -2.29
C ARG A 353 -5.57 3.46 -2.82
N ALA A 354 -5.64 3.26 -4.13
CA ALA A 354 -6.40 2.15 -4.71
C ALA A 354 -5.66 0.83 -4.55
N ASN A 355 -4.33 0.84 -4.68
CA ASN A 355 -3.49 -0.34 -4.44
C ASN A 355 -3.53 -0.75 -2.96
N GLN A 356 -3.49 0.23 -2.05
CA GLN A 356 -3.67 0.01 -0.61
C GLN A 356 -5.02 -0.64 -0.28
N ALA A 357 -6.12 -0.12 -0.84
CA ALA A 357 -7.46 -0.70 -0.63
C ALA A 357 -7.59 -2.14 -1.18
N LEU A 358 -6.81 -2.49 -2.22
CA LEU A 358 -6.76 -3.86 -2.71
C LEU A 358 -6.03 -4.79 -1.74
N LEU A 359 -4.83 -4.43 -1.29
CA LEU A 359 -4.08 -5.26 -0.33
C LEU A 359 -4.78 -5.38 1.02
N HIS A 360 -5.53 -4.34 1.43
CA HIS A 360 -6.34 -4.37 2.65
C HIS A 360 -7.37 -5.52 2.66
N LYS A 361 -7.86 -5.95 1.50
CA LYS A 361 -8.78 -7.12 1.40
C LYS A 361 -8.12 -8.44 1.83
N SER A 362 -6.80 -8.51 1.76
CA SER A 362 -6.00 -9.68 2.12
C SER A 362 -5.19 -9.44 3.41
N ILE A 363 -5.64 -8.51 4.27
CA ILE A 363 -4.93 -8.14 5.50
C ILE A 363 -4.68 -9.33 6.43
N ASP A 364 -5.59 -10.30 6.46
CA ASP A 364 -5.49 -11.49 7.31
C ASP A 364 -4.22 -12.32 7.04
N LEU A 365 -3.68 -12.27 5.80
CA LEU A 365 -2.42 -12.95 5.46
C LEU A 365 -1.22 -12.36 6.23
N PHE A 366 -1.30 -11.07 6.55
CA PHE A 366 -0.23 -10.32 7.22
C PHE A 366 -0.42 -10.22 8.73
N LEU A 367 -1.53 -10.72 9.28
CA LEU A 367 -1.76 -10.82 10.74
C LEU A 367 -1.03 -12.03 11.35
N ASN A 368 0.18 -12.29 10.86
CA ASN A 368 1.08 -13.30 11.37
C ASN A 368 2.26 -12.62 12.08
N PRO A 369 2.81 -13.21 13.15
CA PRO A 369 3.94 -12.62 13.85
C PRO A 369 5.19 -12.57 12.95
N GLY A 370 5.54 -11.37 12.52
CA GLY A 370 6.76 -11.12 11.76
C GLY A 370 6.99 -9.64 11.43
N LEU A 371 8.27 -9.27 11.27
CA LEU A 371 8.67 -7.87 11.06
C LEU A 371 8.42 -7.41 9.62
N LEU A 372 8.45 -8.31 8.64
CA LEU A 372 8.19 -7.99 7.24
C LEU A 372 6.70 -7.74 7.00
N GLU A 373 5.86 -8.53 7.64
CA GLU A 373 4.41 -8.41 7.70
C GLU A 373 4.03 -7.06 8.33
N ALA A 374 4.65 -6.70 9.45
CA ALA A 374 4.46 -5.40 10.08
C ALA A 374 4.83 -4.21 9.16
N LYS A 375 5.97 -4.28 8.47
CA LYS A 375 6.38 -3.25 7.50
C LYS A 375 5.40 -3.15 6.32
N THR A 376 4.86 -4.29 5.88
CA THR A 376 3.90 -4.35 4.77
C THR A 376 2.55 -3.76 5.17
N ILE A 377 2.02 -4.12 6.34
CA ILE A 377 0.80 -3.52 6.86
C ILE A 377 0.99 -2.01 7.06
N CYS A 378 2.13 -1.57 7.60
CA CYS A 378 2.46 -0.15 7.71
C CYS A 378 2.37 0.56 6.35
N ALA A 379 2.91 -0.02 5.28
CA ALA A 379 2.81 0.54 3.93
C ALA A 379 1.37 0.57 3.36
N VAL A 380 0.53 -0.41 3.73
CA VAL A 380 -0.89 -0.45 3.32
C VAL A 380 -1.68 0.71 3.92
N PHE A 381 -1.44 1.05 5.19
CA PHE A 381 -2.15 2.13 5.87
C PHE A 381 -1.50 3.51 5.70
N LYS A 382 -0.23 3.56 5.29
CA LYS A 382 0.53 4.81 5.17
C LYS A 382 -0.16 5.83 4.27
N ASP A 383 -0.37 7.03 4.80
CA ASP A 383 -0.99 8.15 4.07
C ASP A 383 -2.37 7.80 3.47
N ASN A 384 -3.14 6.90 4.13
CA ASN A 384 -4.49 6.55 3.73
C ASN A 384 -5.51 6.84 4.84
N SER A 385 -6.04 8.05 4.83
CA SER A 385 -7.03 8.53 5.82
C SER A 385 -8.29 7.66 5.89
N HIS A 386 -8.77 7.13 4.77
CA HIS A 386 -9.96 6.25 4.73
C HIS A 386 -9.70 4.92 5.41
N LEU A 387 -8.60 4.23 5.07
CA LEU A 387 -8.27 2.95 5.67
C LEU A 387 -7.96 3.10 7.16
N CYS A 388 -7.18 4.13 7.54
CA CYS A 388 -6.85 4.39 8.94
C CYS A 388 -8.09 4.70 9.81
N GLY A 389 -9.15 5.28 9.24
CA GLY A 389 -10.41 5.55 9.94
C GLY A 389 -11.30 4.31 10.14
N GLU A 390 -11.12 3.28 9.31
CA GLU A 390 -11.88 2.02 9.36
C GLU A 390 -11.09 0.86 10.02
N VAL A 391 -9.93 1.14 10.60
CA VAL A 391 -9.11 0.13 11.30
C VAL A 391 -9.92 -0.58 12.37
N SER A 392 -9.87 -1.90 12.36
CA SER A 392 -10.50 -2.73 13.38
C SER A 392 -9.61 -2.86 14.63
N GLU A 393 -10.26 -2.90 15.79
CA GLU A 393 -9.58 -3.09 17.09
C GLU A 393 -8.73 -4.37 17.13
N ARG A 394 -9.20 -5.42 16.46
CA ARG A 394 -8.51 -6.71 16.35
C ARG A 394 -7.10 -6.58 15.76
N VAL A 395 -6.91 -5.69 14.78
CA VAL A 395 -5.60 -5.46 14.16
C VAL A 395 -4.65 -4.82 15.18
N ILE A 396 -5.12 -3.82 15.92
CA ILE A 396 -4.33 -3.12 16.94
C ILE A 396 -3.94 -4.10 18.08
N GLN A 397 -4.90 -4.88 18.56
CA GLN A 397 -4.69 -5.92 19.58
C GLN A 397 -3.66 -6.96 19.14
N HIS A 398 -3.70 -7.41 17.88
CA HIS A 398 -2.72 -8.35 17.36
C HIS A 398 -1.29 -7.79 17.44
N PHE A 399 -1.08 -6.53 17.05
CA PHE A 399 0.24 -5.90 17.10
C PHE A 399 0.73 -5.67 18.54
N ILE A 400 -0.15 -5.33 19.46
CA ILE A 400 0.17 -5.20 20.89
C ILE A 400 0.57 -6.56 21.46
N HIS A 401 -0.20 -7.61 21.17
CA HIS A 401 0.16 -8.97 21.56
C HIS A 401 1.47 -9.44 20.94
N CYS A 402 1.78 -9.04 19.69
CA CYS A 402 3.06 -9.35 19.07
C CYS A 402 4.23 -8.68 19.80
N ILE A 403 4.06 -7.45 20.31
CA ILE A 403 5.06 -6.77 21.13
C ILE A 403 5.31 -7.53 22.44
N GLU A 404 4.25 -8.03 23.09
CA GLU A 404 4.34 -8.79 24.34
C GLU A 404 5.03 -10.15 24.16
N THR A 405 4.70 -10.86 23.07
CA THR A 405 5.11 -12.27 22.88
C THR A 405 6.36 -12.46 22.04
N HIS A 406 6.58 -11.62 21.02
CA HIS A 406 7.69 -11.75 20.06
C HIS A 406 8.80 -10.72 20.26
N GLY A 407 8.60 -9.80 21.21
CA GLY A 407 9.59 -8.81 21.64
C GLY A 407 9.31 -7.39 21.17
N ARG A 408 10.02 -6.46 21.81
CA ARG A 408 9.87 -5.02 21.62
C ARG A 408 10.57 -4.54 20.36
N HIS A 409 9.86 -4.61 19.25
CA HIS A 409 10.36 -4.19 17.93
C HIS A 409 9.79 -2.84 17.51
N VAL A 410 10.65 -1.97 16.96
CA VAL A 410 10.30 -0.62 16.51
C VAL A 410 9.25 -0.63 15.40
N GLN A 411 9.24 -1.66 14.54
CA GLN A 411 8.35 -1.74 13.39
C GLN A 411 6.88 -1.85 13.80
N TYR A 412 6.58 -2.50 14.94
CA TYR A 412 5.22 -2.57 15.47
C TYR A 412 4.73 -1.19 15.96
N LEU A 413 5.59 -0.41 16.62
CA LEU A 413 5.25 0.97 17.02
C LEU A 413 5.08 1.89 15.81
N LYS A 414 5.90 1.75 14.77
CA LYS A 414 5.74 2.52 13.52
C LYS A 414 4.40 2.27 12.84
N PHE A 415 3.89 1.03 12.89
CA PHE A 415 2.53 0.75 12.43
C PHE A 415 1.49 1.52 13.25
N LEU A 416 1.59 1.48 14.59
CA LEU A 416 0.68 2.22 15.47
C LEU A 416 0.72 3.74 15.23
N GLN A 417 1.90 4.31 14.96
CA GLN A 417 2.02 5.73 14.59
C GLN A 417 1.33 6.04 13.25
N THR A 418 1.44 5.14 12.27
CA THR A 418 0.87 5.31 10.93
C THR A 418 -0.65 5.28 10.92
N ILE A 419 -1.29 4.50 11.80
CA ILE A 419 -2.75 4.46 11.90
C ILE A 419 -3.32 5.67 12.65
N VAL A 420 -2.52 6.30 13.52
CA VAL A 420 -2.90 7.49 14.28
C VAL A 420 -2.84 8.76 13.43
N LYS A 421 -1.85 8.86 12.55
CA LYS A 421 -1.61 10.02 11.69
C LYS A 421 -1.60 9.63 10.21
N ALA A 422 -2.58 10.13 9.46
CA ALA A 422 -2.69 9.89 8.03
C ALA A 422 -2.83 11.21 7.25
N GLU A 423 -1.98 11.43 6.25
CA GLU A 423 -2.04 12.61 5.37
C GLU A 423 -1.93 13.96 6.11
N GLY A 424 -1.21 13.98 7.23
CA GLY A 424 -1.10 15.14 8.10
C GLY A 424 -2.36 15.43 8.94
N THR A 425 -3.36 14.54 8.88
CA THR A 425 -4.58 14.62 9.70
C THR A 425 -4.56 13.56 10.81
N PHE A 426 -5.16 13.92 11.96
CA PHE A 426 -5.25 13.06 13.14
C PHE A 426 -6.63 12.42 13.21
N LEU A 427 -6.65 11.13 13.49
CA LEU A 427 -7.88 10.36 13.59
C LEU A 427 -8.19 10.08 15.06
N ARG A 428 -9.05 10.91 15.67
CA ARG A 428 -9.42 10.82 17.10
C ARG A 428 -9.83 9.42 17.53
N ARG A 429 -10.63 8.74 16.71
CA ARG A 429 -11.05 7.35 16.96
C ARG A 429 -9.85 6.39 17.04
N SER A 430 -8.94 6.46 16.09
CA SER A 430 -7.75 5.60 16.04
C SER A 430 -6.79 5.94 17.18
N GLN A 431 -6.65 7.22 17.53
CA GLN A 431 -5.90 7.68 18.71
C GLN A 431 -6.43 7.09 20.01
N ASP A 432 -7.75 7.19 20.24
CA ASP A 432 -8.39 6.67 21.45
C ASP A 432 -8.24 5.15 21.56
N MET A 433 -8.43 4.42 20.45
CA MET A 433 -8.27 2.96 20.41
C MET A 433 -6.83 2.53 20.69
N VAL A 434 -5.84 3.13 20.00
CA VAL A 434 -4.43 2.81 20.23
C VAL A 434 -4.03 3.13 21.67
N MET A 435 -4.44 4.30 22.18
CA MET A 435 -4.11 4.70 23.55
C MET A 435 -4.75 3.78 24.59
N GLN A 436 -5.99 3.33 24.37
CA GLN A 436 -6.66 2.38 25.26
C GLN A 436 -5.92 1.05 25.34
N GLU A 437 -5.60 0.45 24.19
CA GLU A 437 -4.96 -0.87 24.16
C GLU A 437 -3.50 -0.81 24.63
N VAL A 438 -2.76 0.24 24.27
CA VAL A 438 -1.37 0.43 24.76
C VAL A 438 -1.34 0.68 26.27
N SER A 439 -2.32 1.41 26.81
CA SER A 439 -2.42 1.63 28.27
C SER A 439 -2.82 0.38 29.04
N ALA A 440 -3.51 -0.57 28.39
CA ALA A 440 -3.89 -1.84 29.00
C ALA A 440 -2.74 -2.86 29.04
N ALA A 441 -1.75 -2.69 28.16
CA ALA A 441 -0.61 -3.60 28.03
C ALA A 441 0.65 -3.04 28.74
N GLU A 442 0.80 -3.36 30.03
CA GLU A 442 1.93 -2.89 30.86
C GLU A 442 3.30 -3.28 30.27
N ASP A 443 3.42 -4.46 29.65
CA ASP A 443 4.68 -4.95 29.08
C ASP A 443 5.16 -4.15 27.86
N VAL A 444 4.27 -3.42 27.20
CA VAL A 444 4.54 -2.52 26.07
C VAL A 444 5.12 -1.19 26.56
N LEU A 445 4.66 -0.72 27.73
CA LEU A 445 5.01 0.57 28.32
C LEU A 445 6.32 0.48 29.09
N VAL A 446 7.42 0.87 28.44
CA VAL A 446 8.75 0.90 29.04
C VAL A 446 9.18 2.33 29.31
N PHE A 447 9.01 2.77 30.56
CA PHE A 447 9.46 4.07 31.02
C PHE A 447 10.65 3.97 31.97
N TYR A 448 11.49 5.00 31.97
CA TYR A 448 12.72 5.08 32.77
C TYR A 448 12.63 6.19 33.82
N ASN A 449 11.47 6.28 34.49
CA ASN A 449 11.14 7.38 35.40
C ASN A 449 11.81 7.21 36.79
N GLU A 450 12.12 5.97 37.18
CA GLU A 450 12.80 5.71 38.46
C GLU A 450 14.28 6.05 38.38
N ARG A 451 14.87 6.53 39.49
CA ARG A 451 16.27 6.94 39.53
C ARG A 451 17.27 5.87 39.07
N ALA A 452 16.99 4.59 39.32
CA ALA A 452 17.84 3.49 38.86
C ALA A 452 17.68 3.24 37.35
N SER A 453 16.45 3.20 36.84
CA SER A 453 16.15 2.97 35.44
C SER A 453 16.57 4.18 34.57
N PHE A 454 16.44 5.40 35.08
CA PHE A 454 16.95 6.63 34.46
C PHE A 454 18.47 6.57 34.21
N ASN A 455 19.24 6.15 35.22
CA ASN A 455 20.70 6.01 35.05
C ASN A 455 21.06 4.93 34.03
N THR A 456 20.30 3.83 33.98
CA THR A 456 20.45 2.80 32.95
C THR A 456 20.16 3.37 31.55
N PHE A 457 19.13 4.19 31.41
CA PHE A 457 18.78 4.85 30.15
C PHE A 457 19.86 5.83 29.68
N VAL A 458 20.41 6.62 30.60
CA VAL A 458 21.56 7.50 30.32
C VAL A 458 22.78 6.70 29.87
N ASN A 459 23.05 5.54 30.48
CA ASN A 459 24.14 4.68 30.04
C ASN A 459 23.89 4.11 28.64
N MET A 460 22.66 3.70 28.32
CA MET A 460 22.30 3.26 26.97
C MET A 460 22.52 4.37 25.93
N MET A 461 22.19 5.63 26.23
CA MET A 461 22.47 6.77 25.34
C MET A 461 23.99 6.99 25.12
N LYS A 462 24.80 6.81 26.17
CA LYS A 462 26.27 6.91 26.06
C LYS A 462 26.86 5.80 25.20
N GLU A 463 26.30 4.59 25.29
CA GLU A 463 26.73 3.45 24.48
C GLU A 463 26.32 3.60 23.02
N ASP A 464 25.09 4.08 22.75
CA ASP A 464 24.58 4.34 21.39
C ASP A 464 25.41 5.40 20.67
N ARG A 465 25.82 6.46 21.38
CA ARG A 465 26.73 7.51 20.83
C ARG A 465 28.07 6.95 20.33
N ASN A 466 28.49 5.80 20.84
CA ASN A 466 29.75 5.13 20.47
C ASN A 466 29.54 3.99 19.46
N ARG A 467 28.30 3.56 19.21
CA ARG A 467 27.98 2.52 18.22
C ARG A 467 27.61 3.17 16.88
N MET A 468 28.32 2.79 15.83
CA MET A 468 27.92 3.12 14.45
C MET A 468 26.89 2.14 13.87
N ASP A 469 26.51 1.10 14.62
CA ASP A 469 25.57 0.06 14.16
C ASP A 469 24.12 0.42 14.50
N TYR A 470 23.34 0.58 13.44
CA TYR A 470 21.93 0.95 13.43
C TYR A 470 21.07 -0.30 13.70
N ASP A 471 21.04 -0.81 14.93
CA ASP A 471 20.18 -1.94 15.28
C ASP A 471 18.75 -1.45 15.61
N ASP A 472 17.82 -1.73 14.70
CA ASP A 472 16.37 -1.45 14.82
C ASP A 472 15.73 -2.13 16.06
N SER A 473 16.43 -3.06 16.73
CA SER A 473 15.97 -3.77 17.93
C SER A 473 16.46 -3.15 19.26
N SER A 474 17.13 -1.99 19.23
CA SER A 474 17.65 -1.35 20.44
C SER A 474 16.53 -0.91 21.40
N PRO A 475 16.60 -1.24 22.72
CA PRO A 475 15.65 -0.76 23.72
C PRO A 475 15.53 0.76 23.78
N LEU A 476 16.61 1.49 23.46
CA LEU A 476 16.61 2.95 23.36
C LEU A 476 15.71 3.43 22.22
N ARG A 477 15.85 2.83 21.03
CA ARG A 477 15.05 3.17 19.86
C ARG A 477 13.58 2.84 20.05
N TYR A 478 13.28 1.71 20.68
CA TYR A 478 11.92 1.36 21.07
C TYR A 478 11.31 2.43 21.98
N HIS A 479 12.04 2.89 23.00
CA HIS A 479 11.54 3.94 23.89
C HIS A 479 11.33 5.28 23.17
N ILE A 480 12.24 5.71 22.29
CA ILE A 480 12.06 6.93 21.48
C ILE A 480 10.78 6.85 20.64
N GLU A 481 10.56 5.71 19.97
CA GLU A 481 9.39 5.50 19.12
C GLU A 481 8.08 5.35 19.92
N LEU A 482 8.17 4.86 21.16
CA LEU A 482 7.04 4.84 22.10
C LEU A 482 6.65 6.26 22.51
N VAL A 483 7.62 7.12 22.89
CA VAL A 483 7.34 8.52 23.23
C VAL A 483 6.78 9.29 22.03
N LYS A 484 7.31 9.04 20.82
CA LYS A 484 6.74 9.59 19.57
C LYS A 484 5.30 9.13 19.33
N LEU A 485 5.00 7.85 19.56
CA LEU A 485 3.64 7.33 19.45
C LEU A 485 2.69 8.03 20.41
N LEU A 486 3.07 8.19 21.68
CA LEU A 486 2.25 8.89 22.67
C LEU A 486 2.03 10.35 22.28
N ALA A 487 3.07 11.02 21.77
CA ALA A 487 2.96 12.39 21.26
C ALA A 487 1.98 12.48 20.08
N CYS A 488 2.02 11.51 19.15
CA CYS A 488 1.07 11.41 18.04
C CYS A 488 -0.37 11.09 18.51
N CYS A 489 -0.53 10.35 19.60
CA CYS A 489 -1.85 10.09 20.20
C CYS A 489 -2.49 11.37 20.76
N THR A 490 -1.68 12.29 21.29
CA THR A 490 -2.15 13.58 21.83
C THR A 490 -2.21 14.70 20.79
N GLU A 491 -1.52 14.56 19.65
CA GLU A 491 -1.49 15.56 18.58
C GLU A 491 -2.90 15.80 18.02
N GLY A 492 -3.30 17.05 17.85
CA GLY A 492 -4.65 17.41 17.40
C GLY A 492 -5.67 17.62 18.53
N LYS A 493 -5.22 17.87 19.77
CA LYS A 493 -6.05 18.27 20.92
C LYS A 493 -7.07 17.22 21.32
N ASN A 494 -6.59 16.05 21.73
CA ASN A 494 -7.45 14.96 22.18
C ASN A 494 -7.39 14.79 23.71
N ALA A 495 -8.27 15.49 24.43
CA ALA A 495 -8.26 15.52 25.91
C ALA A 495 -8.26 14.14 26.60
N SER A 496 -8.96 13.14 26.04
CA SER A 496 -9.02 11.78 26.60
C SER A 496 -7.63 11.12 26.66
N THR A 497 -6.84 11.31 25.61
CA THR A 497 -5.48 10.77 25.51
C THR A 497 -4.48 11.62 26.27
N GLU A 498 -4.66 12.95 26.29
CA GLU A 498 -3.82 13.87 27.07
C GLU A 498 -3.82 13.52 28.56
N ILE A 499 -5.00 13.32 29.16
CA ILE A 499 -5.14 12.98 30.59
C ILE A 499 -4.40 11.68 30.94
N LYS A 500 -4.51 10.66 30.07
CA LYS A 500 -3.81 9.38 30.27
C LYS A 500 -2.30 9.54 30.11
N CYS A 501 -1.86 10.34 29.14
CA CYS A 501 -0.45 10.60 28.91
C CYS A 501 0.21 11.36 30.07
N HIS A 502 -0.52 12.27 30.74
CA HIS A 502 -0.02 12.97 31.94
C HIS A 502 0.36 12.02 33.08
N SER A 503 -0.36 10.90 33.24
CA SER A 503 -0.03 9.92 34.27
C SER A 503 1.16 9.03 33.91
N LEU A 504 1.46 8.88 32.62
CA LEU A 504 2.55 8.02 32.14
C LEU A 504 3.90 8.74 32.15
N LEU A 505 3.92 10.01 31.73
CA LEU A 505 5.14 10.81 31.63
C LEU A 505 4.93 12.22 32.20
N PRO A 506 5.14 12.41 33.52
CA PRO A 506 5.02 13.70 34.19
C PRO A 506 5.99 14.76 33.68
N LEU A 507 5.63 16.04 33.85
CA LEU A 507 6.45 17.18 33.44
C LEU A 507 7.87 17.16 34.05
N ASP A 508 7.98 16.76 35.32
CA ASP A 508 9.26 16.71 36.05
C ASP A 508 10.25 15.74 35.39
N ASP A 509 9.76 14.58 34.94
CA ASP A 509 10.58 13.54 34.29
C ASP A 509 11.02 13.97 32.89
N ILE A 510 10.15 14.68 32.15
CA ILE A 510 10.47 15.27 30.85
C ILE A 510 11.62 16.27 31.00
N VAL A 511 11.50 17.18 31.96
CA VAL A 511 12.49 18.24 32.20
C VAL A 511 13.82 17.63 32.63
N ALA A 512 13.80 16.67 33.55
CA ALA A 512 15.00 15.97 34.01
C ALA A 512 15.74 15.26 32.87
N MET A 513 15.00 14.65 31.92
CA MET A 513 15.59 13.97 30.76
C MET A 513 16.21 14.95 29.75
N VAL A 514 15.48 16.01 29.38
CA VAL A 514 15.93 16.97 28.36
C VAL A 514 17.09 17.83 28.87
N GLU A 515 17.12 18.17 30.17
CA GLU A 515 18.22 18.90 30.81
C GLU A 515 19.51 18.06 30.95
N HIS A 516 19.43 16.74 30.84
CA HIS A 516 20.58 15.88 31.05
C HIS A 516 21.65 16.08 29.97
N LYS A 517 22.91 16.27 30.38
CA LYS A 517 24.03 16.61 29.47
C LYS A 517 24.32 15.56 28.39
N ASP A 518 24.03 14.29 28.71
CA ASP A 518 24.28 13.15 27.82
C ASP A 518 23.02 12.76 26.99
N CYS A 519 21.97 13.58 26.99
CA CYS A 519 20.77 13.33 26.20
C CYS A 519 21.03 13.58 24.70
N ILE A 520 20.69 12.59 23.87
CA ILE A 520 20.87 12.65 22.40
C ILE A 520 19.76 13.46 21.72
N PRO A 521 20.01 14.09 20.55
CA PRO A 521 19.02 14.89 19.84
C PRO A 521 17.70 14.15 19.56
N GLU A 522 17.73 12.86 19.23
CA GLU A 522 16.55 12.06 18.92
C GLU A 522 15.61 11.85 20.12
N VAL A 523 16.19 11.73 21.32
CA VAL A 523 15.42 11.67 22.58
C VAL A 523 14.85 13.04 22.89
N LYS A 524 15.65 14.11 22.77
CA LYS A 524 15.16 15.49 22.95
C LYS A 524 13.98 15.79 22.03
N GLU A 525 14.08 15.44 20.76
CA GLU A 525 13.03 15.63 19.76
C GLU A 525 11.73 14.94 20.18
N ALA A 526 11.79 13.66 20.58
CA ALA A 526 10.61 12.90 20.99
C ALA A 526 9.95 13.50 22.24
N TYR A 527 10.74 13.82 23.28
CA TYR A 527 10.24 14.37 24.54
C TYR A 527 9.70 15.79 24.39
N ILE A 528 10.28 16.61 23.51
CA ILE A 528 9.83 17.98 23.27
C ILE A 528 8.58 17.99 22.40
N ASN A 529 8.48 17.11 21.41
CA ASN A 529 7.23 16.94 20.66
C ASN A 529 6.11 16.45 21.58
N PHE A 530 6.42 15.55 22.53
CA PHE A 530 5.46 15.13 23.56
C PHE A 530 5.07 16.29 24.47
N LEU A 531 6.03 17.08 24.98
CA LEU A 531 5.76 18.28 25.77
C LEU A 531 4.89 19.28 25.00
N ASN A 532 5.16 19.48 23.71
CA ASN A 532 4.38 20.37 22.87
C ASN A 532 2.92 19.91 22.78
N HIS A 533 2.66 18.68 22.36
CA HIS A 533 1.29 18.22 22.10
C HIS A 533 0.50 17.82 23.36
N CYS A 534 1.18 17.37 24.41
CA CYS A 534 0.52 16.87 25.62
C CYS A 534 0.40 17.93 26.71
N TYR A 535 1.19 19.02 26.66
CA TYR A 535 1.21 20.03 27.71
C TYR A 535 0.98 21.48 27.23
N ILE A 536 1.46 21.85 26.05
CA ILE A 536 1.40 23.25 25.57
C ILE A 536 0.22 23.46 24.61
N ASP A 537 0.13 22.65 23.55
CA ASP A 537 -0.92 22.70 22.52
C ASP A 537 -2.04 21.70 22.80
N THR A 538 -2.60 21.79 24.01
CA THR A 538 -3.64 20.87 24.50
C THR A 538 -5.06 21.39 24.21
N GLU A 539 -6.06 20.50 24.31
CA GLU A 539 -7.48 20.88 24.27
C GLU A 539 -7.85 21.75 25.47
N VAL A 540 -7.36 21.38 26.66
CA VAL A 540 -7.52 22.15 27.90
C VAL A 540 -6.19 22.82 28.23
N GLU A 541 -6.11 24.12 27.99
CA GLU A 541 -4.88 24.89 28.18
C GLU A 541 -4.46 24.96 29.67
N MET A 542 -3.24 24.49 29.95
CA MET A 542 -2.68 24.44 31.30
C MET A 542 -1.97 25.74 31.68
N LYS A 543 -2.72 26.67 32.30
CA LYS A 543 -2.23 28.00 32.70
C LYS A 543 -0.98 27.98 33.59
N GLU A 544 -0.82 26.94 34.41
CA GLU A 544 0.28 26.81 35.36
C GLU A 544 1.64 26.64 34.67
N ILE A 545 1.65 26.13 33.43
CA ILE A 545 2.88 25.88 32.67
C ILE A 545 3.60 27.18 32.29
N TYR A 546 2.85 28.23 31.98
CA TYR A 546 3.40 29.55 31.59
C TYR A 546 4.06 30.29 32.77
N ASN A 547 3.75 29.88 34.01
CA ASN A 547 4.38 30.41 35.23
C ASN A 547 5.30 29.39 35.90
N SER A 548 5.43 28.20 35.33
CA SER A 548 6.20 27.09 35.90
C SER A 548 7.70 27.31 35.71
N HIS A 549 8.48 27.03 36.76
CA HIS A 549 9.95 27.04 36.68
C HIS A 549 10.48 26.00 35.68
N HIS A 550 9.72 24.94 35.41
CA HIS A 550 10.10 23.84 34.53
C HIS A 550 10.39 24.29 33.09
N ILE A 551 9.51 25.09 32.50
CA ILE A 551 9.68 25.57 31.12
C ILE A 551 10.87 26.51 31.02
N TRP A 552 11.02 27.44 31.95
CA TRP A 552 12.15 28.37 31.97
C TRP A 552 13.49 27.66 32.16
N SER A 553 13.52 26.62 33.01
CA SER A 553 14.69 25.78 33.19
C SER A 553 15.08 25.06 31.89
N LEU A 554 14.10 24.60 31.09
CA LEU A 554 14.34 24.04 29.76
C LEU A 554 14.91 25.08 28.78
N PHE A 555 14.34 26.29 28.76
CA PHE A 555 14.84 27.40 27.92
C PHE A 555 16.31 27.71 28.23
N GLU A 556 16.64 27.91 29.51
CA GLU A 556 17.98 28.31 29.95
C GLU A 556 19.01 27.19 29.82
N LYS A 557 18.69 25.99 30.30
CA LYS A 557 19.69 24.91 30.45
C LYS A 557 19.78 23.99 29.23
N SER A 558 18.73 23.90 28.41
CA SER A 558 18.75 23.06 27.20
C SER A 558 18.62 23.89 25.92
N PHE A 559 17.50 24.59 25.70
CA PHE A 559 17.18 25.14 24.38
C PHE A 559 18.21 26.16 23.90
N LEU A 560 18.57 27.13 24.75
CA LEU A 560 19.59 28.12 24.42
C LEU A 560 20.97 27.48 24.20
N VAL A 561 21.32 26.44 24.98
CA VAL A 561 22.59 25.72 24.85
C VAL A 561 22.66 24.97 23.51
N ASP A 562 21.57 24.30 23.12
CA ASP A 562 21.48 23.55 21.86
C ASP A 562 21.50 24.51 20.65
N MET A 563 20.77 25.62 20.71
CA MET A 563 20.82 26.67 19.67
C MET A 563 22.21 27.28 19.54
N ALA A 564 22.87 27.57 20.66
CA ALA A 564 24.24 28.10 20.67
C ALA A 564 25.24 27.09 20.06
N ARG A 565 25.07 25.79 20.30
CA ARG A 565 25.91 24.74 19.69
C ARG A 565 25.76 24.69 18.16
N VAL A 566 24.54 24.81 17.64
CA VAL A 566 24.30 24.88 16.19
C VAL A 566 24.86 26.17 15.61
N ALA A 567 24.66 27.31 16.28
CA ALA A 567 25.16 28.61 15.82
C ALA A 567 26.69 28.74 15.84
N THR A 568 27.36 28.06 16.77
CA THR A 568 28.83 28.06 16.92
C THR A 568 29.52 26.91 16.19
N ALA A 569 28.77 26.09 15.44
CA ALA A 569 29.32 24.98 14.68
C ALA A 569 30.31 25.48 13.59
N PRO A 570 31.43 24.77 13.35
CA PRO A 570 32.39 25.16 12.33
C PRO A 570 31.75 25.25 10.93
N PRO A 571 32.14 26.20 10.07
CA PRO A 571 31.56 26.35 8.73
C PRO A 571 31.86 25.18 7.78
N ASP A 572 32.79 24.29 8.16
CA ASP A 572 33.05 23.04 7.45
C ASP A 572 31.91 22.04 7.71
N ARG A 573 30.85 22.12 6.89
CA ARG A 573 29.63 21.28 6.93
C ARG A 573 29.89 19.76 6.85
N ARG A 574 31.15 19.32 6.79
CA ARG A 574 31.58 17.91 6.78
C ARG A 574 31.37 17.19 8.12
N HIS A 575 31.35 17.94 9.24
CA HIS A 575 31.15 17.40 10.59
C HIS A 575 29.91 17.97 11.29
N ALA A 576 28.98 18.55 10.52
CA ALA A 576 27.73 19.09 11.07
C ALA A 576 26.86 17.97 11.67
N ASP A 577 26.42 18.15 12.90
CA ASP A 577 25.45 17.27 13.55
C ASP A 577 24.06 17.55 12.95
N LYS A 578 23.75 16.83 11.87
CA LYS A 578 22.47 16.97 11.14
C LYS A 578 21.26 16.66 12.02
N ALA A 579 21.40 15.78 13.00
CA ALA A 579 20.31 15.43 13.90
C ALA A 579 20.00 16.60 14.85
N LEU A 580 21.05 17.20 15.43
CA LEU A 580 20.90 18.41 16.26
C LEU A 580 20.35 19.59 15.44
N GLU A 581 20.85 19.82 14.23
CA GLU A 581 20.32 20.87 13.33
C GLU A 581 18.83 20.66 13.03
N SER A 582 18.43 19.44 12.66
CA SER A 582 17.03 19.11 12.37
C SER A 582 16.12 19.31 13.58
N TYR A 583 16.58 18.88 14.76
CA TYR A 583 15.86 19.08 16.01
C TYR A 583 15.68 20.57 16.34
N VAL A 584 16.74 21.38 16.21
CA VAL A 584 16.67 22.82 16.50
C VAL A 584 15.76 23.53 15.51
N ILE A 585 15.88 23.24 14.21
CA ILE A 585 15.12 23.93 13.17
C ILE A 585 13.64 23.54 13.17
N ASN A 586 13.34 22.26 13.40
CA ASN A 586 11.97 21.75 13.32
C ASN A 586 11.30 21.78 14.70
N SER A 587 11.68 20.88 15.60
CA SER A 587 10.99 20.70 16.89
C SER A 587 11.12 21.88 17.83
N LEU A 588 12.33 22.42 18.00
CA LEU A 588 12.57 23.50 18.96
C LEU A 588 11.94 24.82 18.48
N MET A 589 11.99 25.13 17.19
CA MET A 589 11.26 26.30 16.67
C MET A 589 9.75 26.13 16.76
N THR A 590 9.22 24.92 16.51
CA THR A 590 7.79 24.66 16.67
C THR A 590 7.34 24.88 18.11
N ILE A 591 7.99 24.30 19.12
CA ILE A 591 7.57 24.49 20.51
C ILE A 591 7.69 25.95 20.97
N ILE A 592 8.73 26.67 20.56
CA ILE A 592 8.89 28.10 20.87
C ILE A 592 7.76 28.91 20.26
N THR A 593 7.48 28.68 18.98
CA THR A 593 6.41 29.39 18.25
C THR A 593 5.06 29.11 18.88
N THR A 594 4.76 27.85 19.18
CA THR A 594 3.49 27.43 19.80
C THR A 594 3.33 27.99 21.21
N PHE A 595 4.39 27.96 22.02
CA PHE A 595 4.36 28.49 23.38
C PHE A 595 4.10 30.00 23.42
N PHE A 596 4.82 30.79 22.60
CA PHE A 596 4.68 32.24 22.62
C PHE A 596 3.45 32.75 21.88
N ASN A 597 2.93 32.03 20.88
CA ASN A 597 1.67 32.37 20.22
C ASN A 597 0.43 32.03 21.05
N SER A 598 0.60 31.39 22.20
CA SER A 598 -0.50 31.07 23.10
C SER A 598 -1.09 32.35 23.73
N PRO A 599 -2.44 32.49 23.79
CA PRO A 599 -3.08 33.65 24.40
C PRO A 599 -2.74 33.82 25.90
N PHE A 600 -2.30 32.76 26.59
CA PHE A 600 -1.85 32.85 27.99
C PHE A 600 -0.41 33.32 28.15
N SER A 601 0.43 33.17 27.12
CA SER A 601 1.75 33.80 27.08
C SER A 601 1.59 35.33 27.12
N ASP A 602 0.65 35.86 26.34
CA ASP A 602 0.32 37.29 26.31
C ASP A 602 -0.21 37.82 27.65
N GLN A 603 -0.92 36.99 28.40
CA GLN A 603 -1.53 37.36 29.67
C GLN A 603 -0.58 37.17 30.88
N SER A 604 0.55 36.48 30.71
CA SER A 604 1.50 36.24 31.79
C SER A 604 2.32 37.50 32.09
N GLN A 605 2.13 38.05 33.28
CA GLN A 605 2.90 39.23 33.73
C GLN A 605 4.41 38.98 33.75
N THR A 606 4.84 37.76 34.05
CA THR A 606 6.25 37.36 34.05
C THR A 606 6.82 37.40 32.64
N ILE A 607 6.11 36.82 31.65
CA ILE A 607 6.54 36.81 30.25
C ILE A 607 6.53 38.23 29.68
N GLN A 608 5.47 39.01 29.92
CA GLN A 608 5.38 40.41 29.47
C GLN A 608 6.53 41.25 30.01
N LYS A 609 6.90 41.06 31.28
CA LYS A 609 8.06 41.74 31.87
C LYS A 609 9.37 41.39 31.14
N TYR A 610 9.61 40.11 30.84
CA TYR A 610 10.79 39.71 30.07
C TYR A 610 10.77 40.22 28.62
N LEU A 611 9.60 40.27 27.98
CA LEU A 611 9.44 40.83 26.63
C LEU A 611 9.70 42.34 26.62
N ASP A 612 9.23 43.07 27.62
CA ASP A 612 9.52 44.50 27.79
C ASP A 612 11.02 44.74 28.05
N GLU A 613 11.65 43.96 28.95
CA GLU A 613 13.10 44.01 29.19
C GLU A 613 13.90 43.71 27.91
N ALA A 614 13.47 42.72 27.11
CA ALA A 614 14.08 42.40 25.83
C ALA A 614 13.88 43.52 24.80
N ARG A 615 12.68 44.09 24.69
CA ARG A 615 12.40 45.22 23.79
C ARG A 615 13.24 46.43 24.16
N ASP A 616 13.42 46.69 25.45
CA ASP A 616 14.26 47.77 25.94
C ASP A 616 15.74 47.50 25.64
N PHE A 617 16.20 46.26 25.73
CA PHE A 617 17.56 45.85 25.36
C PHE A 617 17.84 45.97 23.86
N TRP A 618 16.97 45.39 23.02
CA TRP A 618 17.11 45.43 21.55
C TRP A 618 16.77 46.80 20.95
N GLY A 619 15.99 47.61 21.66
CA GLY A 619 15.68 49.00 21.32
C GLY A 619 16.82 49.99 21.61
N GLN A 620 17.89 49.57 22.29
CA GLN A 620 19.02 50.46 22.55
C GLN A 620 19.84 50.72 21.27
N PRO A 621 20.19 51.98 20.98
CA PRO A 621 20.90 52.37 19.75
C PRO A 621 22.29 51.70 19.60
N TYR A 622 22.91 51.25 20.70
CA TYR A 622 24.19 50.52 20.69
C TYR A 622 24.06 49.08 20.18
N VAL A 623 22.92 48.41 20.43
CA VAL A 623 22.68 47.02 19.98
C VAL A 623 22.33 46.99 18.49
N GLN A 624 21.65 48.04 17.99
CA GLN A 624 21.37 48.21 16.55
C GLN A 624 22.64 48.39 15.70
N GLN A 625 23.75 48.86 16.27
CA GLN A 625 25.05 48.94 15.58
C GLN A 625 25.73 47.58 15.40
N TYR A 626 25.55 46.62 16.33
CA TYR A 626 26.11 45.26 16.21
C TYR A 626 25.33 44.38 15.22
N ASN A 627 24.05 44.71 14.96
CA ASN A 627 23.20 43.97 14.02
C ASN A 627 23.66 44.05 12.55
N SER A 628 24.51 45.01 12.14
CA SER A 628 24.93 45.06 10.72
C SER A 628 26.00 44.03 10.36
N GLU A 629 26.78 43.54 11.32
CA GLU A 629 27.85 42.55 11.05
C GLU A 629 27.48 41.11 11.41
N VAL A 630 26.54 40.88 12.35
CA VAL A 630 26.19 39.53 12.83
C VAL A 630 24.87 38.99 12.24
N CYS A 631 23.95 39.84 11.79
CA CYS A 631 22.68 39.41 11.19
C CYS A 631 22.76 38.91 9.74
N MET A 632 23.95 38.88 9.11
CA MET A 632 24.08 38.26 7.78
C MET A 632 24.04 36.72 7.81
N THR A 633 24.00 36.09 9.00
CA THR A 633 24.06 34.62 9.13
C THR A 633 22.77 33.93 9.59
N PHE A 634 21.81 34.63 10.22
CA PHE A 634 20.50 34.04 10.52
C PHE A 634 19.40 35.05 10.26
N GLY A 635 18.49 34.67 9.36
CA GLY A 635 17.49 35.53 8.76
C GLY A 635 16.60 36.23 9.78
N THR A 636 16.47 37.53 9.58
CA THR A 636 15.32 38.32 10.00
C THR A 636 14.04 37.69 9.45
N ALA A 637 13.38 36.86 10.24
CA ALA A 637 12.01 36.45 9.98
C ALA A 637 11.29 36.25 11.31
N SER A 638 10.16 36.95 11.43
CA SER A 638 9.13 36.82 12.48
C SER A 638 9.43 37.46 13.84
N ILE A 639 9.62 38.78 13.85
CA ILE A 639 8.97 39.64 14.85
C ILE A 639 8.42 40.85 14.09
N ALA A 640 7.22 40.69 13.53
CA ALA A 640 6.35 41.76 13.05
C ALA A 640 4.91 41.30 13.22
#